data_AF-A0A7K4HHW8-F1
#
_entry.id   AF-A0A7K4HHW8-F1
#
_cell.length_a   1.000
_cell.length_b   1.000
_cell.length_c   1.000
_cell.angle_alpha   90.00
_cell.angle_beta   90.00
_cell.angle_gamma   90.00
#
_symmetry.space_group_name_H-M   'P 1'
#
loop_
_entity.id
_entity.type
_entity.pdbx_description
1 polymer ?
#
loop_
_entity_poly.entity_id
_entity_poly.type
_entity_poly.pdbx_seq_one_letter_code
_entity_poly.pdbx_strand_id
1 'polypeptide(L)'
;MNRLNKLVSINWRRVARLLVYIFGIVTFFFYFWSFIGLLIGIVYYLFSKDVAWKRNGVLLSYSITFITLLVFYYKAFSPLNLAIWSGLGIFLSFSILLLIISILKRKTAFVRKFNSRILDQIYRIPTKPKLAIKLATVITPLILWSTVSIDLEVMFDNNPRLLWVHTQSKVNLGETFEIKVEAWDQFERLSAIYKGTVEFSLYSLNISSGSEILNPIADLPAPYTFNGQFFGSDIAYEIRDGKDNGMHNFKMSINTPGIHYVLVNDSTTSNTYYSNPIIVKNYTNNEQLIAWGDFHAHTELSDGTGTPEHSLYYARYVAGLEFTALTDHGEILMWNPGSLDQIEKATNFAYVPNEFVSFQGIEWTQVKTGHYTCIFSGDELLKDPILSYTLVPTTQGLWDALNAFTERTGARALALPHHTTKRAYIQDWTYINPKYVKIAEVSSVHGDFLFEQRHPLNYRGAIDTPPLYTHGSSIMDAYKMGYKMTLYSSGDNHDGHPGHSISHTRAYIGHQRPYSIWLTRNEHPYPGGITAAFVDNLTRNGVFTGLENQQIYANSDHGRPILLFNINGTQVGDGSTLIVNNQTSHRKINIFLAQDGAPVAQKSKAASVSKNWVPNWEGVIEIMKNGLLWQSIDISAPFVNISVIDTDPIVGATFEPNCVEIDGKYYINSYSDNPIDPSTLNTGGFDFYVIRVVGDNGRTTWVGPIWVEY
;
A
#
# COMPACT_ATOMS: atom_id res chain seq x y z
N MET A 1 40.18 60.04 -7.80
CA MET A 1 39.81 59.29 -6.57
C MET A 1 38.30 59.32 -6.28
N ASN A 2 37.42 59.27 -7.30
CA ASN A 2 35.95 59.43 -7.13
C ASN A 2 35.11 58.49 -8.03
N ARG A 3 35.62 57.30 -8.34
CA ARG A 3 34.88 56.28 -9.13
C ARG A 3 34.90 54.86 -8.54
N LEU A 4 35.39 54.67 -7.31
CA LEU A 4 35.52 53.34 -6.70
C LEU A 4 34.61 53.07 -5.49
N ASN A 5 33.80 54.04 -5.04
CA ASN A 5 32.90 53.87 -3.88
C ASN A 5 31.41 53.78 -4.24
N LYS A 6 31.05 53.07 -5.31
CA LYS A 6 29.67 52.65 -5.58
C LYS A 6 29.54 51.13 -5.41
N LEU A 7 29.97 50.63 -4.26
CA LEU A 7 29.47 49.34 -3.77
C LEU A 7 27.97 49.51 -3.54
N VAL A 8 27.20 48.86 -4.39
CA VAL A 8 25.73 48.83 -4.36
C VAL A 8 25.31 48.37 -2.98
N SER A 9 24.75 49.25 -2.15
CA SER A 9 24.13 48.84 -0.89
C SER A 9 23.02 47.84 -1.22
N ILE A 10 23.21 46.57 -0.86
CA ILE A 10 22.22 45.53 -1.08
C ILE A 10 20.93 45.96 -0.37
N ASN A 11 19.86 46.14 -1.13
CA ASN A 11 18.57 46.46 -0.54
C ASN A 11 17.96 45.17 0.01
N TRP A 12 18.27 44.85 1.25
CA TRP A 12 17.83 43.64 1.94
C TRP A 12 16.31 43.44 1.90
N ARG A 13 15.50 44.50 1.85
CA ARG A 13 14.04 44.39 1.69
C ARG A 13 13.63 43.84 0.32
N ARG A 14 14.38 44.19 -0.75
CA ARG A 14 14.14 43.63 -2.09
C ARG A 14 14.58 42.18 -2.18
N VAL A 15 15.72 41.85 -1.55
CA VAL A 15 16.22 40.47 -1.46
C VAL A 15 15.22 39.59 -0.70
N ALA A 16 14.76 40.01 0.48
CA ALA A 16 13.78 39.27 1.27
C ALA A 16 12.48 39.03 0.50
N ARG A 17 11.95 40.04 -0.21
CA ARG A 17 10.77 39.86 -1.08
C ARG A 17 11.01 38.82 -2.16
N LEU A 18 12.15 38.91 -2.86
CA LEU A 18 12.51 37.94 -3.88
C LEU A 18 12.60 36.53 -3.31
N LEU A 19 13.21 36.34 -2.14
CA LEU A 19 13.30 35.04 -1.47
C LEU A 19 11.91 34.47 -1.13
N VAL A 20 11.00 35.29 -0.60
CA VAL A 20 9.61 34.85 -0.32
C VAL A 20 8.89 34.46 -1.61
N TYR A 21 9.10 35.19 -2.70
CA TYR A 21 8.50 34.85 -3.99
C TYR A 21 9.07 33.54 -4.57
N ILE A 22 10.38 33.34 -4.50
CA ILE A 22 11.04 32.10 -4.91
C ILE A 22 10.55 30.92 -4.06
N PHE A 23 10.42 31.11 -2.75
CA PHE A 23 9.85 30.09 -1.88
C PHE A 23 8.41 29.73 -2.28
N GLY A 24 7.58 30.74 -2.60
CA GLY A 24 6.23 30.50 -3.12
C GLY A 24 6.22 29.77 -4.46
N ILE A 25 7.24 29.96 -5.31
CA ILE A 25 7.42 29.12 -6.52
C ILE A 25 7.69 27.67 -6.09
N VAL A 26 8.67 27.43 -5.21
CA VAL A 26 9.05 26.07 -4.81
C VAL A 26 7.87 25.26 -4.22
N THR A 27 6.89 25.92 -3.58
CA THR A 27 5.77 25.19 -2.97
C THR A 27 4.86 24.46 -3.96
N PHE A 28 4.95 24.69 -5.29
CA PHE A 28 4.18 23.84 -6.22
C PHE A 28 4.64 22.37 -6.23
N PHE A 29 5.83 22.07 -5.69
CA PHE A 29 6.28 20.71 -5.45
C PHE A 29 5.69 20.09 -4.19
N PHE A 30 5.11 20.90 -3.30
CA PHE A 30 4.56 20.42 -2.03
C PHE A 30 3.08 20.15 -2.21
N TYR A 31 2.69 18.89 -2.39
CA TYR A 31 1.34 18.43 -2.70
C TYR A 31 0.20 19.29 -2.10
N PHE A 32 -0.15 19.07 -0.85
CA PHE A 32 -1.17 19.86 -0.15
C PHE A 32 -0.66 21.26 0.21
N TRP A 33 0.61 21.40 0.58
CA TRP A 33 1.17 22.68 1.06
C TRP A 33 1.42 23.72 -0.03
N SER A 34 1.08 23.40 -1.29
CA SER A 34 1.10 24.32 -2.42
C SER A 34 0.24 25.56 -2.20
N PHE A 35 -0.77 25.49 -1.31
CA PHE A 35 -1.55 26.66 -0.90
C PHE A 35 -0.68 27.79 -0.32
N ILE A 36 0.51 27.50 0.22
CA ILE A 36 1.43 28.53 0.72
C ILE A 36 1.85 29.47 -0.41
N GLY A 37 2.24 28.93 -1.57
CA GLY A 37 2.58 29.73 -2.76
C GLY A 37 1.39 30.51 -3.29
N LEU A 38 0.19 29.90 -3.24
CA LEU A 38 -1.07 30.55 -3.58
C LEU A 38 -1.33 31.78 -2.68
N LEU A 39 -1.20 31.64 -1.37
CA LEU A 39 -1.35 32.74 -0.40
C LEU A 39 -0.28 33.81 -0.57
N ILE A 40 0.99 33.43 -0.79
CA ILE A 40 2.07 34.36 -1.09
C ILE A 40 1.72 35.20 -2.33
N GLY A 41 1.26 34.55 -3.41
CA GLY A 41 0.83 35.21 -4.63
C GLY A 41 -0.28 36.24 -4.40
N ILE A 42 -1.31 35.85 -3.63
CA ILE A 42 -2.43 36.72 -3.25
C ILE A 42 -1.96 37.92 -2.41
N VAL A 43 -1.07 37.70 -1.44
CA VAL A 43 -0.49 38.77 -0.61
C VAL A 43 0.27 39.78 -1.46
N TYR A 44 1.10 39.29 -2.41
CA TYR A 44 1.79 40.16 -3.36
C TYR A 44 0.84 40.99 -4.22
N TYR A 45 -0.26 40.39 -4.70
CA TYR A 45 -1.26 41.09 -5.49
C TYR A 45 -2.02 42.16 -4.69
N LEU A 46 -2.44 41.84 -3.47
CA LEU A 46 -3.26 42.72 -2.64
C LEU A 46 -2.49 43.89 -2.04
N PHE A 47 -1.27 43.63 -1.54
CA PHE A 47 -0.57 44.56 -0.64
C PHE A 47 0.69 45.20 -1.24
N SER A 48 1.23 44.68 -2.36
CA SER A 48 2.37 45.33 -2.98
C SER A 48 2.01 46.72 -3.52
N LYS A 49 2.86 47.72 -3.27
CA LYS A 49 2.75 49.04 -3.91
C LYS A 49 3.29 49.05 -5.35
N ASP A 50 4.15 48.10 -5.68
CA ASP A 50 4.77 47.98 -7.00
C ASP A 50 3.92 47.08 -7.91
N VAL A 51 3.53 47.62 -9.07
CA VAL A 51 2.72 46.95 -10.08
C VAL A 51 3.39 45.68 -10.60
N ALA A 52 4.72 45.63 -10.69
CA ALA A 52 5.44 44.44 -11.14
C ALA A 52 5.23 43.27 -10.17
N TRP A 53 5.31 43.56 -8.86
CA TRP A 53 5.08 42.58 -7.80
C TRP A 53 3.61 42.17 -7.71
N LYS A 54 2.65 43.07 -7.98
CA LYS A 54 1.24 42.68 -8.08
C LYS A 54 1.01 41.67 -9.21
N ARG A 55 1.55 41.96 -10.39
CA ARG A 55 1.48 41.06 -11.56
C ARG A 55 2.13 39.71 -11.27
N ASN A 56 3.31 39.71 -10.66
CA ASN A 56 4.01 38.47 -10.29
C ASN A 56 3.20 37.68 -9.25
N GLY A 57 2.53 38.35 -8.31
CA GLY A 57 1.61 37.71 -7.36
C GLY A 57 0.46 36.96 -8.05
N VAL A 58 -0.18 37.59 -9.05
CA VAL A 58 -1.22 36.94 -9.87
C VAL A 58 -0.65 35.74 -10.64
N LEU A 59 0.52 35.90 -11.28
CA LEU A 59 1.15 34.80 -11.99
C LEU A 59 1.38 33.63 -11.04
N LEU A 60 1.95 33.88 -9.87
CA LEU A 60 2.25 32.84 -8.90
C LEU A 60 0.99 32.10 -8.47
N SER A 61 -0.05 32.82 -8.02
CA SER A 61 -1.30 32.19 -7.55
C SER A 61 -1.95 31.33 -8.62
N TYR A 62 -2.04 31.83 -9.86
CA TYR A 62 -2.64 31.07 -10.97
C TYR A 62 -1.76 29.91 -11.44
N SER A 63 -0.43 30.04 -11.35
CA SER A 63 0.49 28.95 -11.68
C SER A 63 0.36 27.79 -10.70
N ILE A 64 0.33 28.06 -9.39
CA ILE A 64 0.10 27.04 -8.36
C ILE A 64 -1.20 26.28 -8.64
N THR A 65 -2.30 27.01 -8.81
CA THR A 65 -3.61 26.43 -9.09
C THR A 65 -3.59 25.60 -10.37
N PHE A 66 -3.04 26.13 -11.46
CA PHE A 66 -2.98 25.43 -12.74
C PHE A 66 -2.18 24.13 -12.65
N ILE A 67 -1.00 24.16 -12.01
CA ILE A 67 -0.15 22.97 -11.81
C ILE A 67 -0.89 21.93 -10.97
N THR A 68 -1.55 22.35 -9.89
CA THR A 68 -2.32 21.45 -9.01
C THR A 68 -3.46 20.77 -9.78
N LEU A 69 -4.24 21.54 -10.56
CA LEU A 69 -5.29 21.00 -11.42
C LEU A 69 -4.73 20.05 -12.49
N LEU A 70 -3.61 20.42 -13.10
CA LEU A 70 -2.97 19.62 -14.15
C LEU A 70 -2.51 18.27 -13.58
N VAL A 71 -1.85 18.26 -12.42
CA VAL A 71 -1.41 17.03 -11.74
C VAL A 71 -2.61 16.18 -11.30
N PHE A 72 -3.69 16.81 -10.85
CA PHE A 72 -4.88 16.07 -10.43
C PHE A 72 -5.59 15.40 -11.61
N TYR A 73 -5.83 16.11 -12.71
CA TYR A 73 -6.61 15.59 -13.84
C TYR A 73 -5.80 14.80 -14.87
N TYR A 74 -4.50 15.07 -15.02
CA TYR A 74 -3.69 14.44 -16.06
C TYR A 74 -2.82 13.32 -15.47
N LYS A 75 -3.33 12.09 -15.48
CA LYS A 75 -2.67 10.92 -14.87
C LYS A 75 -1.72 10.14 -15.79
N ALA A 76 -1.55 10.56 -17.06
CA ALA A 76 -0.73 9.80 -18.01
C ALA A 76 0.79 9.97 -17.80
N PHE A 77 1.22 10.96 -17.02
CA PHE A 77 2.61 11.14 -16.60
C PHE A 77 2.69 11.14 -15.07
N SER A 78 3.88 10.86 -14.52
CA SER A 78 4.07 10.95 -13.09
C SER A 78 3.80 12.39 -12.58
N PRO A 79 3.11 12.55 -11.44
CA PRO A 79 2.77 13.86 -10.87
C PRO A 79 3.95 14.81 -10.74
N LEU A 80 5.10 14.31 -10.28
CA LEU A 80 6.31 15.10 -10.11
C LEU A 80 6.84 15.62 -11.46
N ASN A 81 6.87 14.78 -12.50
CA ASN A 81 7.28 15.23 -13.83
C ASN A 81 6.31 16.30 -14.35
N LEU A 82 5.00 16.12 -14.23
CA LEU A 82 4.05 17.18 -14.62
C LEU A 82 4.31 18.50 -13.90
N ALA A 83 4.54 18.46 -12.59
CA ALA A 83 4.87 19.65 -11.81
C ALA A 83 6.17 20.31 -12.26
N ILE A 84 7.24 19.54 -12.51
CA ILE A 84 8.52 20.05 -13.01
C ILE A 84 8.33 20.75 -14.37
N TRP A 85 7.76 20.05 -15.35
CA TRP A 85 7.71 20.52 -16.73
C TRP A 85 6.78 21.72 -16.88
N SER A 86 5.61 21.66 -16.26
CA SER A 86 4.64 22.77 -16.29
C SER A 86 5.11 23.96 -15.45
N GLY A 87 5.61 23.72 -14.23
CA GLY A 87 6.11 24.77 -13.35
C GLY A 87 7.29 25.53 -13.95
N LEU A 88 8.35 24.81 -14.33
CA LEU A 88 9.53 25.42 -14.96
C LEU A 88 9.16 26.09 -16.29
N GLY A 89 8.32 25.44 -17.10
CA GLY A 89 7.82 25.99 -18.37
C GLY A 89 7.14 27.34 -18.19
N ILE A 90 6.18 27.45 -17.27
CA ILE A 90 5.43 28.69 -17.02
C ILE A 90 6.37 29.84 -16.60
N PHE A 91 7.22 29.60 -15.60
CA PHE A 91 8.09 30.66 -15.08
C PHE A 91 9.23 31.04 -16.05
N LEU A 92 9.74 30.09 -16.83
CA LEU A 92 10.73 30.37 -17.88
C LEU A 92 10.12 31.17 -19.03
N SER A 93 8.97 30.74 -19.56
CA SER A 93 8.25 31.46 -20.62
C SER A 93 7.88 32.88 -20.19
N PHE A 94 7.41 33.05 -18.95
CA PHE A 94 7.12 34.38 -18.41
C PHE A 94 8.37 35.27 -18.31
N SER A 95 9.49 34.71 -17.88
CA SER A 95 10.76 35.44 -17.78
C SER A 95 11.28 35.87 -19.15
N ILE A 96 11.19 35.00 -20.15
CA ILE A 96 11.52 35.30 -21.55
C ILE A 96 10.61 36.41 -22.10
N LEU A 97 9.30 36.32 -21.85
CA LEU A 97 8.35 37.36 -22.27
C LEU A 97 8.68 38.74 -21.68
N LEU A 98 9.00 38.79 -20.38
CA LEU A 98 9.41 40.05 -19.72
C LEU A 98 10.71 40.59 -20.31
N LEU A 99 11.67 39.74 -20.64
CA LEU A 99 12.91 40.12 -21.30
C LEU A 99 12.66 40.71 -22.69
N ILE A 100 11.83 40.04 -23.51
CA ILE A 100 11.43 40.52 -24.84
C ILE A 100 10.76 41.88 -24.74
N ILE A 101 9.78 42.04 -23.84
CA ILE A 101 9.09 43.33 -23.61
C ILE A 101 10.09 44.42 -23.19
N SER A 102 11.06 44.10 -22.34
CA SER A 102 12.11 45.04 -21.91
C SER A 102 12.99 45.48 -23.07
N ILE A 103 13.42 44.54 -23.93
CA ILE A 103 14.21 44.83 -25.14
C ILE A 103 13.40 45.68 -26.13
N LEU A 104 12.14 45.31 -26.40
CA LEU A 104 11.26 46.04 -27.31
C LEU A 104 10.96 47.46 -26.83
N LYS A 105 10.74 47.66 -25.52
CA LYS A 105 10.58 48.98 -24.91
C LYS A 105 11.81 49.88 -25.09
N ARG A 106 13.01 49.30 -25.05
CA ARG A 106 14.26 50.03 -25.32
C ARG A 106 14.42 50.40 -26.80
N LYS A 107 13.96 49.52 -27.70
CA LYS A 107 14.16 49.69 -29.15
C LYS A 107 13.06 50.47 -29.88
N THR A 108 11.83 50.54 -29.37
CA THR A 108 10.70 51.12 -30.12
C THR A 108 9.89 52.15 -29.31
N ALA A 109 9.73 53.36 -29.85
CA ALA A 109 8.90 54.41 -29.25
C ALA A 109 7.40 54.08 -29.28
N PHE A 110 6.96 53.29 -30.27
CA PHE A 110 5.58 52.83 -30.43
C PHE A 110 5.09 51.97 -29.25
N VAL A 111 5.89 51.00 -28.80
CA VAL A 111 5.55 50.12 -27.66
C VAL A 111 5.46 50.89 -26.34
N ARG A 112 6.22 51.99 -26.20
CA ARG A 112 6.09 52.93 -25.06
C ARG A 112 4.75 53.66 -25.10
N LYS A 113 4.35 54.18 -26.26
CA LYS A 113 3.09 54.95 -26.46
C LYS A 113 1.83 54.07 -26.42
N PHE A 114 1.93 52.81 -26.82
CA PHE A 114 0.83 51.85 -26.74
C PHE A 114 0.56 51.42 -25.29
N ASN A 115 1.61 51.14 -24.50
CA ASN A 115 1.46 50.83 -23.07
C ASN A 115 0.81 51.96 -22.26
N SER A 116 1.16 53.22 -22.54
CA SER A 116 0.54 54.36 -21.84
C SER A 116 -0.97 54.48 -22.12
N ARG A 117 -1.41 54.19 -23.35
CA ARG A 117 -2.84 54.21 -23.71
C ARG A 117 -3.66 53.13 -23.00
N ILE A 118 -3.13 51.91 -22.88
CA ILE A 118 -3.81 50.82 -22.15
C ILE A 118 -3.91 51.16 -20.66
N LEU A 119 -2.85 51.70 -20.07
CA LEU A 119 -2.85 52.13 -18.67
C LEU A 119 -3.93 53.20 -18.44
N ASP A 120 -4.02 54.22 -19.30
CA ASP A 120 -5.05 55.26 -19.22
C ASP A 120 -6.48 54.71 -19.31
N GLN A 121 -6.73 53.69 -20.14
CA GLN A 121 -8.02 53.03 -20.23
C GLN A 121 -8.36 52.24 -18.95
N ILE A 122 -7.38 51.55 -18.35
CA ILE A 122 -7.56 50.81 -17.08
C ILE A 122 -7.83 51.79 -15.92
N TYR A 123 -7.18 52.96 -15.90
CA TYR A 123 -7.43 53.98 -14.88
C TYR A 123 -8.86 54.55 -14.95
N ARG A 124 -9.50 54.55 -16.13
CA ARG A 124 -10.88 55.04 -16.35
C ARG A 124 -12.00 54.05 -15.99
N ILE A 125 -11.69 52.79 -15.65
CA ILE A 125 -12.71 51.81 -15.23
C ILE A 125 -13.36 52.27 -13.90
N PRO A 126 -14.71 52.23 -13.74
CA PRO A 126 -15.39 52.58 -12.49
C PRO A 126 -14.95 51.71 -11.29
N THR A 127 -15.15 52.19 -10.07
CA THR A 127 -14.68 51.54 -8.83
C THR A 127 -15.32 50.18 -8.56
N LYS A 128 -16.63 50.01 -8.83
CA LYS A 128 -17.35 48.73 -8.66
C LYS A 128 -16.80 47.59 -9.53
N PRO A 129 -16.63 47.73 -10.87
CA PRO A 129 -16.02 46.70 -11.69
C PRO A 129 -14.54 46.45 -11.34
N LYS A 130 -13.79 47.47 -10.90
CA LYS A 130 -12.43 47.28 -10.36
C LYS A 130 -12.41 46.37 -9.12
N LEU A 131 -13.35 46.54 -8.20
CA LEU A 131 -13.47 45.68 -7.02
C LEU A 131 -13.86 44.25 -7.41
N ALA A 132 -14.84 44.08 -8.31
CA ALA A 132 -15.25 42.77 -8.80
C ALA A 132 -14.10 42.01 -9.48
N ILE A 133 -13.33 42.67 -10.36
CA ILE A 133 -12.14 42.07 -11.00
C ILE A 133 -11.09 41.69 -9.96
N LYS A 134 -10.87 42.56 -8.96
CA LYS A 134 -9.91 42.29 -7.87
C LYS A 134 -10.34 41.08 -7.03
N LEU A 135 -11.61 40.97 -6.69
CA LEU A 135 -12.16 39.82 -5.97
C LEU A 135 -12.07 38.55 -6.80
N ALA A 136 -12.45 38.59 -8.09
CA ALA A 136 -12.34 37.45 -8.99
C ALA A 136 -10.89 36.95 -9.10
N THR A 137 -9.92 37.86 -9.23
CA THR A 137 -8.48 37.52 -9.31
C THR A 137 -7.98 36.77 -8.07
N VAL A 138 -8.58 37.01 -6.89
CA VAL A 138 -8.22 36.32 -5.64
C VAL A 138 -9.02 35.04 -5.44
N ILE A 139 -10.32 35.09 -5.66
CA ILE A 139 -11.26 33.99 -5.38
C ILE A 139 -11.07 32.85 -6.37
N THR A 140 -10.88 33.14 -7.67
CA THR A 140 -10.76 32.11 -8.70
C THR A 140 -9.65 31.07 -8.41
N PRO A 141 -8.38 31.47 -8.15
CA PRO A 141 -7.34 30.48 -7.89
C PRO A 141 -7.55 29.74 -6.56
N LEU A 142 -8.18 30.37 -5.56
CA LEU A 142 -8.56 29.71 -4.29
C LEU A 142 -9.61 28.63 -4.50
N ILE A 143 -10.71 28.92 -5.19
CA ILE A 143 -11.77 27.95 -5.46
C ILE A 143 -11.22 26.77 -6.26
N LEU A 144 -10.53 27.06 -7.36
CA LEU A 144 -9.99 26.02 -8.25
C LEU A 144 -8.94 25.13 -7.57
N TRP A 145 -8.09 25.70 -6.71
CA TRP A 145 -7.15 24.88 -5.94
C TRP A 145 -7.90 24.01 -4.91
N SER A 146 -8.91 24.59 -4.23
CA SER A 146 -9.69 23.88 -3.21
C SER A 146 -10.48 22.72 -3.79
N THR A 147 -11.01 22.81 -5.01
CA THR A 147 -11.83 21.75 -5.64
C THR A 147 -11.12 20.41 -5.81
N VAL A 148 -9.78 20.37 -5.78
CA VAL A 148 -8.97 19.15 -5.94
C VAL A 148 -8.08 18.86 -4.74
N SER A 149 -8.04 19.76 -3.76
CA SER A 149 -7.15 19.66 -2.59
C SER A 149 -7.91 19.56 -1.27
N ILE A 150 -9.21 19.88 -1.26
CA ILE A 150 -10.08 19.88 -0.09
C ILE A 150 -11.33 19.05 -0.37
N ASP A 151 -11.60 18.09 0.50
CA ASP A 151 -12.86 17.38 0.59
C ASP A 151 -13.49 17.70 1.97
N LEU A 152 -14.58 18.48 1.96
CA LEU A 152 -15.23 18.93 3.19
C LEU A 152 -15.86 17.78 3.98
N GLU A 153 -16.28 16.71 3.29
CA GLU A 153 -16.87 15.56 3.96
C GLU A 153 -15.77 14.76 4.66
N VAL A 154 -14.64 14.51 3.99
CA VAL A 154 -13.47 13.93 4.63
C VAL A 154 -13.04 14.82 5.81
N MET A 155 -13.01 16.14 5.66
CA MET A 155 -12.55 17.04 6.72
C MET A 155 -13.41 17.00 7.99
N PHE A 156 -14.72 16.82 7.87
CA PHE A 156 -15.65 17.05 8.99
C PHE A 156 -16.53 15.86 9.37
N ASP A 157 -16.81 14.92 8.45
CA ASP A 157 -17.57 13.72 8.77
C ASP A 157 -16.65 12.64 9.33
N ASN A 158 -16.70 12.49 10.65
CA ASN A 158 -16.05 11.40 11.38
C ASN A 158 -17.10 10.57 12.14
N ASN A 159 -18.35 10.54 11.66
CA ASN A 159 -19.41 9.75 12.26
C ASN A 159 -19.15 8.26 12.07
N PRO A 160 -19.35 7.44 13.12
CA PRO A 160 -19.16 5.99 13.05
C PRO A 160 -20.17 5.37 12.07
N ARG A 161 -19.68 4.49 11.19
CA ARG A 161 -20.47 3.76 10.19
C ARG A 161 -20.44 2.25 10.38
N LEU A 162 -19.32 1.75 10.88
CA LEU A 162 -19.15 0.33 11.18
C LEU A 162 -18.18 0.11 12.34
N LEU A 163 -18.24 -1.10 12.90
CA LEU A 163 -17.19 -1.58 13.78
C LEU A 163 -16.32 -2.61 13.07
N TRP A 164 -15.02 -2.58 13.36
CA TRP A 164 -14.10 -3.67 13.07
C TRP A 164 -13.74 -4.36 14.38
N VAL A 165 -13.73 -5.70 14.37
CA VAL A 165 -13.41 -6.52 15.54
C VAL A 165 -12.21 -7.40 15.20
N HIS A 166 -11.10 -7.21 15.92
CA HIS A 166 -9.86 -7.96 15.71
C HIS A 166 -9.54 -8.86 16.90
N THR A 167 -9.09 -10.07 16.61
CA THR A 167 -8.76 -11.11 17.59
C THR A 167 -7.60 -11.97 17.11
N GLN A 168 -6.97 -12.72 18.02
CA GLN A 168 -5.95 -13.71 17.66
C GLN A 168 -6.55 -14.88 16.87
N SER A 169 -5.85 -15.40 15.87
CA SER A 169 -6.36 -16.52 15.04
C SER A 169 -6.30 -17.89 15.72
N LYS A 170 -5.42 -18.06 16.72
CA LYS A 170 -5.23 -19.30 17.49
C LYS A 170 -5.13 -18.96 18.97
N VAL A 171 -5.90 -19.65 19.82
CA VAL A 171 -5.97 -19.41 21.26
C VAL A 171 -6.04 -20.75 22.01
N ASN A 172 -5.27 -20.91 23.09
CA ASN A 172 -5.41 -22.11 23.93
C ASN A 172 -6.74 -22.15 24.69
N LEU A 173 -7.20 -23.36 24.98
CA LEU A 173 -8.40 -23.55 25.79
C LEU A 173 -8.26 -22.84 27.15
N GLY A 174 -9.19 -21.91 27.43
CA GLY A 174 -9.20 -21.13 28.68
C GLY A 174 -8.11 -20.04 28.77
N GLU A 175 -7.28 -19.87 27.75
CA GLU A 175 -6.32 -18.78 27.68
C GLU A 175 -7.05 -17.44 27.58
N THR A 176 -6.55 -16.44 28.32
CA THR A 176 -7.05 -15.07 28.22
C THR A 176 -6.35 -14.38 27.07
N PHE A 177 -7.11 -13.84 26.12
CA PHE A 177 -6.59 -13.10 24.97
C PHE A 177 -7.31 -11.77 24.79
N GLU A 178 -6.75 -10.91 23.94
CA GLU A 178 -7.27 -9.58 23.67
C GLU A 178 -8.23 -9.56 22.46
N ILE A 179 -9.30 -8.80 22.59
CA ILE A 179 -10.19 -8.41 21.48
C ILE A 179 -10.05 -6.91 21.31
N LYS A 180 -9.80 -6.44 20.10
CA LYS A 180 -9.86 -5.03 19.77
C LYS A 180 -11.16 -4.72 19.05
N VAL A 181 -11.87 -3.69 19.51
CA VAL A 181 -13.06 -3.15 18.83
C VAL A 181 -12.76 -1.71 18.41
N GLU A 182 -12.97 -1.44 17.13
CA GLU A 182 -12.70 -0.16 16.50
C GLU A 182 -13.93 0.36 15.77
N ALA A 183 -14.30 1.62 15.97
CA ALA A 183 -15.37 2.30 15.27
C ALA A 183 -14.79 3.15 14.15
N TRP A 184 -15.23 2.90 12.92
CA TRP A 184 -14.70 3.53 11.71
C TRP A 184 -15.75 4.38 11.02
N ASP A 185 -15.32 5.51 10.44
CA ASP A 185 -16.18 6.36 9.60
C ASP A 185 -16.28 5.85 8.15
N GLN A 186 -17.00 6.58 7.29
CA GLN A 186 -17.22 6.17 5.89
C GLN A 186 -15.97 6.23 5.00
N PHE A 187 -14.86 6.75 5.51
CA PHE A 187 -13.59 6.85 4.81
C PHE A 187 -12.54 5.92 5.40
N GLU A 188 -12.97 4.97 6.23
CA GLU A 188 -12.09 4.08 6.97
C GLU A 188 -11.08 4.87 7.81
N ARG A 189 -11.57 5.83 8.61
CA ARG A 189 -10.77 6.43 9.68
C ARG A 189 -11.42 6.15 11.02
N LEU A 190 -10.61 5.94 12.05
CA LEU A 190 -11.14 5.79 13.41
C LEU A 190 -12.00 7.00 13.80
N SER A 191 -13.17 6.72 14.36
CA SER A 191 -14.13 7.72 14.78
C SER A 191 -13.79 8.23 16.18
N ALA A 192 -13.17 9.41 16.24
CA ALA A 192 -12.83 10.06 17.50
C ALA A 192 -14.06 10.34 18.37
N ILE A 193 -15.25 10.46 17.78
CA ILE A 193 -16.50 10.84 18.46
C ILE A 193 -17.40 9.67 18.88
N TYR A 194 -16.98 8.43 18.63
CA TYR A 194 -17.80 7.25 18.93
C TYR A 194 -18.10 7.13 20.44
N LYS A 195 -19.38 6.95 20.77
CA LYS A 195 -19.92 6.83 22.14
C LYS A 195 -20.94 5.70 22.27
N GLY A 196 -20.91 4.74 21.34
CA GLY A 196 -21.80 3.60 21.34
C GLY A 196 -21.54 2.68 22.52
N THR A 197 -22.59 2.04 23.00
CA THR A 197 -22.50 0.84 23.84
C THR A 197 -22.38 -0.40 22.96
N VAL A 198 -21.42 -1.25 23.30
CA VAL A 198 -21.19 -2.55 22.67
C VAL A 198 -21.50 -3.69 23.64
N GLU A 199 -22.05 -4.78 23.10
CA GLU A 199 -22.34 -6.01 23.83
C GLU A 199 -21.76 -7.21 23.07
N PHE A 200 -21.29 -8.21 23.80
CA PHE A 200 -20.53 -9.33 23.24
C PHE A 200 -21.31 -10.64 23.27
N SER A 201 -21.22 -11.40 22.19
CA SER A 201 -21.69 -12.78 22.11
C SER A 201 -20.74 -13.62 21.23
N LEU A 202 -21.03 -14.92 21.07
CA LEU A 202 -20.21 -15.83 20.27
C LEU A 202 -21.04 -16.56 19.24
N TYR A 203 -20.48 -16.70 18.04
CA TYR A 203 -20.91 -17.68 17.05
C TYR A 203 -19.82 -18.76 16.98
N SER A 204 -20.19 -19.99 17.30
CA SER A 204 -19.24 -21.08 17.55
C SER A 204 -19.57 -22.30 16.71
N LEU A 205 -18.55 -22.94 16.14
CA LEU A 205 -18.68 -24.07 15.24
C LEU A 205 -17.79 -25.22 15.71
N ASN A 206 -18.28 -26.45 15.58
CA ASN A 206 -17.47 -27.63 15.76
C ASN A 206 -16.44 -27.75 14.62
N ILE A 207 -15.16 -27.85 14.95
CA ILE A 207 -14.07 -27.87 13.96
C ILE A 207 -14.08 -29.09 13.02
N SER A 208 -14.70 -30.20 13.45
CA SER A 208 -14.76 -31.44 12.66
C SER A 208 -16.00 -31.51 11.78
N SER A 209 -17.18 -31.14 12.30
CA SER A 209 -18.46 -31.26 11.57
C SER A 209 -18.93 -29.95 10.94
N GLY A 210 -18.40 -28.80 11.38
CA GLY A 210 -18.90 -27.47 10.99
C GLY A 210 -20.27 -27.11 11.56
N SER A 211 -20.85 -27.94 12.42
CA SER A 211 -22.14 -27.66 13.05
C SER A 211 -22.02 -26.61 14.15
N GLU A 212 -23.03 -25.74 14.28
CA GLU A 212 -23.08 -24.72 15.32
C GLU A 212 -23.11 -25.31 16.74
N ILE A 213 -22.41 -24.64 17.66
CA ILE A 213 -22.38 -24.93 19.09
C ILE A 213 -23.21 -23.85 19.79
N LEU A 214 -24.39 -24.22 20.28
CA LEU A 214 -25.38 -23.27 20.82
C LEU A 214 -25.03 -22.69 22.20
N ASN A 215 -24.24 -23.42 23.01
CA ASN A 215 -23.89 -23.01 24.38
C ASN A 215 -22.38 -23.12 24.62
N PRO A 216 -21.55 -22.31 23.95
CA PRO A 216 -20.11 -22.28 24.21
C PRO A 216 -19.84 -21.72 25.61
N ILE A 217 -18.87 -22.30 26.30
CA ILE A 217 -18.37 -21.83 27.59
C ILE A 217 -17.28 -20.79 27.32
N ALA A 218 -17.51 -19.54 27.71
CA ALA A 218 -16.57 -18.44 27.56
C ALA A 218 -16.78 -17.41 28.68
N ASP A 219 -15.72 -16.66 28.99
CA ASP A 219 -15.79 -15.45 29.81
C ASP A 219 -15.74 -14.25 28.87
N LEU A 220 -16.89 -13.61 28.64
CA LEU A 220 -17.04 -12.50 27.70
C LEU A 220 -16.94 -11.15 28.42
N PRO A 221 -16.47 -10.10 27.73
CA PRO A 221 -16.48 -8.77 28.31
C PRO A 221 -17.91 -8.31 28.63
N ALA A 222 -18.07 -7.57 29.72
CA ALA A 222 -19.33 -6.93 30.06
C ALA A 222 -19.70 -5.85 29.00
N PRO A 223 -21.00 -5.49 28.87
CA PRO A 223 -21.41 -4.35 28.07
C PRO A 223 -20.59 -3.10 28.38
N TYR A 224 -20.11 -2.41 27.34
CA TYR A 224 -19.19 -1.28 27.49
C TYR A 224 -19.63 -0.10 26.64
N THR A 225 -19.69 1.09 27.24
CA THR A 225 -19.98 2.34 26.54
C THR A 225 -18.69 3.09 26.27
N PHE A 226 -18.39 3.31 24.99
CA PHE A 226 -17.21 4.06 24.57
C PHE A 226 -17.28 5.52 25.01
N ASN A 227 -16.11 6.07 25.34
CA ASN A 227 -15.93 7.49 25.60
C ASN A 227 -15.19 8.14 24.44
N GLY A 228 -15.87 8.99 23.67
CA GLY A 228 -15.32 9.73 22.53
C GLY A 228 -15.25 11.25 22.74
N GLN A 229 -14.68 11.94 21.76
CA GLN A 229 -14.61 13.40 21.66
C GLN A 229 -15.98 14.06 21.43
N PHE A 230 -15.98 15.39 21.50
CA PHE A 230 -17.09 16.22 21.03
C PHE A 230 -16.97 16.60 19.54
N PHE A 231 -15.76 16.57 18.98
CA PHE A 231 -15.46 16.90 17.58
C PHE A 231 -14.65 15.77 16.93
N GLY A 232 -14.85 15.56 15.64
CA GLY A 232 -14.15 14.54 14.86
C GLY A 232 -12.66 14.81 14.72
N SER A 233 -11.90 13.75 14.43
CA SER A 233 -10.50 13.83 14.03
C SER A 233 -10.19 12.74 13.02
N ASP A 234 -9.53 13.09 11.94
CA ASP A 234 -9.05 12.18 10.90
C ASP A 234 -7.80 11.37 11.31
N ILE A 235 -7.42 11.45 12.59
CA ILE A 235 -6.25 10.79 13.21
C ILE A 235 -6.54 10.48 14.69
N ALA A 236 -7.68 9.84 14.96
CA ALA A 236 -8.17 9.63 16.33
C ALA A 236 -7.18 8.88 17.24
N TYR A 237 -6.40 7.95 16.66
CA TYR A 237 -5.41 7.13 17.35
C TYR A 237 -4.19 7.88 17.88
N GLU A 238 -4.00 9.17 17.55
CA GLU A 238 -2.94 10.02 18.13
C GLU A 238 -3.43 10.87 19.31
N ILE A 239 -4.73 10.90 19.60
CA ILE A 239 -5.27 11.67 20.72
C ILE A 239 -4.86 10.99 22.03
N ARG A 240 -4.31 11.77 22.98
CA ARG A 240 -3.78 11.30 24.27
C ARG A 240 -4.52 11.95 25.45
N ASP A 241 -5.84 11.82 25.47
CA ASP A 241 -6.70 12.43 26.49
C ASP A 241 -7.35 11.40 27.44
N GLY A 242 -6.92 10.14 27.37
CA GLY A 242 -7.40 9.05 28.21
C GLY A 242 -8.77 8.49 27.81
N LYS A 243 -9.33 8.93 26.68
CA LYS A 243 -10.57 8.40 26.10
C LYS A 243 -10.28 7.30 25.08
N ASP A 244 -11.32 6.56 24.71
CA ASP A 244 -11.24 5.48 23.73
C ASP A 244 -11.01 6.02 22.31
N ASN A 245 -11.63 7.16 21.98
CA ASN A 245 -11.50 7.79 20.66
C ASN A 245 -11.80 6.82 19.49
N GLY A 246 -12.78 5.94 19.69
CA GLY A 246 -13.20 4.96 18.72
C GLY A 246 -12.46 3.62 18.76
N MET A 247 -11.51 3.40 19.67
CA MET A 247 -10.77 2.14 19.77
C MET A 247 -10.64 1.69 21.23
N HIS A 248 -10.94 0.42 21.52
CA HIS A 248 -10.79 -0.16 22.86
C HIS A 248 -10.37 -1.64 22.80
N ASN A 249 -9.51 -2.05 23.73
CA ASN A 249 -9.06 -3.44 23.89
C ASN A 249 -9.75 -4.08 25.09
N PHE A 250 -10.35 -5.24 24.88
CA PHE A 250 -11.01 -6.06 25.90
C PHE A 250 -10.23 -7.34 26.13
N LYS A 251 -10.48 -8.01 27.25
CA LYS A 251 -9.94 -9.34 27.55
C LYS A 251 -11.07 -10.35 27.69
N MET A 252 -10.86 -11.55 27.16
CA MET A 252 -11.83 -12.64 27.24
C MET A 252 -11.14 -14.00 27.23
N SER A 253 -11.87 -15.08 27.50
CA SER A 253 -11.39 -16.46 27.32
C SER A 253 -12.48 -17.38 26.77
N ILE A 254 -12.09 -18.43 26.05
CA ILE A 254 -13.02 -19.46 25.52
C ILE A 254 -12.57 -20.84 26.01
N ASN A 255 -13.48 -21.55 26.68
CA ASN A 255 -13.26 -22.87 27.27
C ASN A 255 -13.92 -24.00 26.45
N THR A 256 -14.47 -23.68 25.29
CA THR A 256 -15.04 -24.65 24.34
C THR A 256 -14.12 -24.78 23.14
N PRO A 257 -13.64 -25.99 22.78
CA PRO A 257 -12.88 -26.18 21.55
C PRO A 257 -13.74 -26.00 20.30
N GLY A 258 -13.20 -25.38 19.25
CA GLY A 258 -13.93 -25.12 18.03
C GLY A 258 -13.37 -23.96 17.21
N ILE A 259 -14.15 -23.52 16.23
CA ILE A 259 -13.95 -22.26 15.50
C ILE A 259 -14.94 -21.26 16.06
N HIS A 260 -14.47 -20.09 16.46
CA HIS A 260 -15.29 -19.07 17.11
C HIS A 260 -15.16 -17.73 16.39
N TYR A 261 -16.25 -16.98 16.41
CA TYR A 261 -16.31 -15.58 16.03
C TYR A 261 -16.87 -14.79 17.22
N VAL A 262 -16.20 -13.70 17.58
CA VAL A 262 -16.73 -12.74 18.55
C VAL A 262 -17.72 -11.85 17.81
N LEU A 263 -18.94 -11.78 18.33
CA LEU A 263 -20.00 -10.93 17.82
C LEU A 263 -20.13 -9.72 18.72
N VAL A 264 -20.11 -8.53 18.11
CA VAL A 264 -20.22 -7.25 18.81
C VAL A 264 -21.47 -6.53 18.33
N ASN A 265 -22.49 -6.48 19.18
CA ASN A 265 -23.71 -5.72 18.92
C ASN A 265 -23.49 -4.25 19.28
N ASP A 266 -23.72 -3.35 18.34
CA ASP A 266 -23.53 -1.91 18.52
C ASP A 266 -24.85 -1.15 18.58
N SER A 267 -25.03 -0.41 19.68
CA SER A 267 -26.18 0.50 19.87
C SER A 267 -26.25 1.67 18.88
N THR A 268 -25.13 2.10 18.28
CA THR A 268 -25.08 3.27 17.37
C THR A 268 -25.56 2.91 15.97
N THR A 269 -24.99 1.86 15.38
CA THR A 269 -25.31 1.38 14.03
C THR A 269 -26.50 0.39 14.04
N SER A 270 -26.86 -0.16 15.20
CA SER A 270 -27.85 -1.23 15.34
C SER A 270 -27.51 -2.50 14.54
N ASN A 271 -26.21 -2.74 14.31
CA ASN A 271 -25.69 -3.92 13.63
C ASN A 271 -24.89 -4.80 14.60
N THR A 272 -24.68 -6.06 14.21
CA THR A 272 -23.77 -6.98 14.87
C THR A 272 -22.56 -7.24 13.97
N TYR A 273 -21.36 -6.98 14.48
CA TYR A 273 -20.10 -7.14 13.75
C TYR A 273 -19.37 -8.40 14.20
N TYR A 274 -18.77 -9.11 13.25
CA TYR A 274 -18.05 -10.35 13.50
C TYR A 274 -16.55 -10.08 13.50
N SER A 275 -15.82 -10.80 14.35
CA SER A 275 -14.36 -10.85 14.29
C SER A 275 -13.85 -11.68 13.11
N ASN A 276 -12.53 -11.72 12.95
CA ASN A 276 -11.86 -12.83 12.27
C ASN A 276 -12.11 -14.17 13.02
N PRO A 277 -11.94 -15.33 12.35
CA PRO A 277 -12.07 -16.64 12.99
C PRO A 277 -10.97 -16.87 14.03
N ILE A 278 -11.36 -17.54 15.11
CA ILE A 278 -10.49 -17.97 16.22
C ILE A 278 -10.57 -19.49 16.30
N ILE A 279 -9.43 -20.18 16.17
CA ILE A 279 -9.36 -21.61 16.48
C ILE A 279 -8.99 -21.77 17.95
N VAL A 280 -9.88 -22.41 18.72
CA VAL A 280 -9.66 -22.73 20.13
C VAL A 280 -9.47 -24.23 20.28
N LYS A 281 -8.32 -24.63 20.83
CA LYS A 281 -8.02 -26.02 21.20
C LYS A 281 -6.88 -26.07 22.22
N ASN A 282 -6.52 -27.26 22.67
CA ASN A 282 -5.29 -27.46 23.44
C ASN A 282 -4.10 -27.50 22.47
N TYR A 283 -3.41 -26.38 22.28
CA TYR A 283 -2.17 -26.37 21.53
C TYR A 283 -1.04 -26.92 22.39
N THR A 284 -0.11 -27.64 21.77
CA THR A 284 1.16 -27.98 22.41
C THR A 284 2.19 -26.88 22.13
N ASN A 285 3.23 -26.75 22.95
CA ASN A 285 4.29 -25.74 22.77
C ASN A 285 5.03 -25.83 21.42
N ASN A 286 4.85 -26.92 20.67
CA ASN A 286 5.49 -27.14 19.37
C ASN A 286 4.57 -26.77 18.18
N GLU A 287 3.33 -26.35 18.42
CA GLU A 287 2.44 -25.92 17.34
C GLU A 287 2.71 -24.45 16.95
N GLN A 288 2.81 -24.20 15.64
CA GLN A 288 3.06 -22.87 15.10
C GLN A 288 1.89 -21.91 15.36
N LEU A 289 2.21 -20.67 15.69
CA LEU A 289 1.30 -19.53 15.71
C LEU A 289 0.92 -19.12 14.29
N ILE A 290 -0.14 -18.31 14.15
CA ILE A 290 -0.42 -17.58 12.92
C ILE A 290 -0.20 -16.09 13.26
N ALA A 291 0.82 -15.50 12.63
CA ALA A 291 1.12 -14.08 12.74
C ALA A 291 0.67 -13.36 11.46
N TRP A 292 0.09 -12.18 11.59
CA TRP A 292 -0.33 -11.35 10.47
C TRP A 292 0.59 -10.15 10.28
N GLY A 293 0.92 -9.83 9.03
CA GLY A 293 1.82 -8.72 8.73
C GLY A 293 1.61 -8.06 7.38
N ASP A 294 2.07 -6.81 7.32
CA ASP A 294 2.27 -5.99 6.13
C ASP A 294 3.71 -5.49 6.18
N PHE A 295 4.55 -5.95 5.27
CA PHE A 295 5.99 -5.70 5.26
C PHE A 295 6.46 -4.99 3.99
N HIS A 296 5.58 -4.14 3.45
CA HIS A 296 5.86 -3.27 2.33
C HIS A 296 5.10 -1.96 2.53
N ALA A 297 5.79 -0.93 3.04
CA ALA A 297 5.20 0.35 3.41
C ALA A 297 6.22 1.48 3.31
N HIS A 298 5.75 2.67 2.95
CA HIS A 298 6.57 3.87 2.73
C HIS A 298 6.23 4.96 3.74
N THR A 299 7.23 5.76 4.11
CA THR A 299 7.11 6.86 5.08
C THR A 299 7.35 8.20 4.42
N GLU A 300 7.27 9.29 5.19
CA GLU A 300 7.63 10.62 4.71
C GLU A 300 9.12 10.77 4.32
N LEU A 301 9.96 9.78 4.62
CA LEU A 301 11.38 9.78 4.27
C LEU A 301 11.64 9.40 2.80
N SER A 302 10.82 8.53 2.20
CA SER A 302 10.70 8.38 0.74
C SER A 302 9.57 9.27 0.22
N ASP A 303 8.53 8.69 -0.38
CA ASP A 303 7.40 9.36 -1.00
C ASP A 303 6.04 8.98 -0.37
N GLY A 304 6.07 8.38 0.82
CA GLY A 304 4.91 8.12 1.66
C GLY A 304 4.52 9.30 2.56
N THR A 305 3.88 8.97 3.68
CA THR A 305 3.45 9.93 4.71
C THR A 305 3.62 9.38 6.11
N GLY A 306 3.72 10.28 7.08
CA GLY A 306 3.98 9.92 8.47
C GLY A 306 5.44 9.59 8.71
N THR A 307 5.90 9.88 9.92
CA THR A 307 7.23 9.45 10.39
C THR A 307 7.31 7.93 10.48
N PRO A 308 8.51 7.31 10.41
CA PRO A 308 8.67 5.88 10.69
C PRO A 308 8.00 5.40 11.98
N GLU A 309 8.09 6.18 13.06
CA GLU A 309 7.47 5.85 14.36
C GLU A 309 5.95 5.82 14.28
N HIS A 310 5.35 6.72 13.49
CA HIS A 310 3.91 6.77 13.26
C HIS A 310 3.44 5.50 12.53
N SER A 311 4.08 5.15 11.41
CA SER A 311 3.70 3.97 10.62
C SER A 311 3.85 2.68 11.42
N LEU A 312 4.95 2.54 12.19
CA LEU A 312 5.16 1.39 13.07
C LEU A 312 4.13 1.32 14.21
N TYR A 313 3.77 2.48 14.79
CA TYR A 313 2.69 2.56 15.79
C TYR A 313 1.35 2.15 15.18
N TYR A 314 1.03 2.63 13.98
CA TYR A 314 -0.21 2.31 13.29
C TYR A 314 -0.33 0.81 13.00
N ALA A 315 0.71 0.21 12.41
CA ALA A 315 0.78 -1.22 12.13
C ALA A 315 0.44 -2.06 13.38
N ARG A 316 1.09 -1.75 14.51
CA ARG A 316 0.94 -2.49 15.75
C ARG A 316 -0.40 -2.23 16.43
N TYR A 317 -0.71 -0.96 16.69
CA TYR A 317 -1.76 -0.57 17.63
C TYR A 317 -3.10 -0.27 16.99
N VAL A 318 -3.14 0.07 15.70
CA VAL A 318 -4.39 0.27 14.96
C VAL A 318 -4.67 -0.97 14.12
N ALA A 319 -3.89 -1.19 13.06
CA ALA A 319 -4.09 -2.33 12.15
C ALA A 319 -3.97 -3.71 12.84
N GLY A 320 -3.33 -3.80 14.01
CA GLY A 320 -3.26 -5.03 14.80
C GLY A 320 -2.41 -6.11 14.14
N LEU A 321 -1.27 -5.71 13.58
CA LEU A 321 -0.31 -6.61 12.97
C LEU A 321 0.69 -7.12 14.02
N GLU A 322 1.13 -8.37 13.88
CA GLU A 322 2.22 -8.94 14.66
C GLU A 322 3.59 -8.67 14.05
N PHE A 323 3.66 -8.37 12.74
CA PHE A 323 4.91 -7.99 12.10
C PHE A 323 4.75 -7.00 10.95
N THR A 324 5.80 -6.21 10.71
CA THR A 324 5.85 -5.23 9.62
C THR A 324 7.29 -4.93 9.18
N ALA A 325 7.44 -4.19 8.08
CA ALA A 325 8.69 -3.62 7.61
C ALA A 325 8.39 -2.26 6.95
N LEU A 326 9.28 -1.30 7.18
CA LEU A 326 9.32 -0.06 6.41
C LEU A 326 10.36 -0.22 5.32
N THR A 327 9.98 0.08 4.09
CA THR A 327 10.74 -0.28 2.88
C THR A 327 10.81 0.91 1.94
N ASP A 328 11.07 2.09 2.50
CA ASP A 328 11.25 3.34 1.76
C ASP A 328 12.21 3.20 0.57
N HIS A 329 11.90 3.85 -0.56
CA HIS A 329 12.71 3.82 -1.79
C HIS A 329 14.15 4.28 -1.60
N GLY A 330 15.13 3.41 -1.88
CA GLY A 330 16.55 3.75 -1.81
C GLY A 330 16.94 4.90 -2.75
N GLU A 331 16.24 5.04 -3.88
CA GLU A 331 16.38 6.12 -4.87
C GLU A 331 16.15 7.51 -4.29
N ILE A 332 15.25 7.60 -3.32
CA ILE A 332 14.90 8.85 -2.66
C ILE A 332 15.81 9.05 -1.45
N LEU A 333 16.02 7.98 -0.66
CA LEU A 333 16.86 8.03 0.52
C LEU A 333 18.33 8.39 0.22
N MET A 334 18.85 8.09 -0.97
CA MET A 334 20.23 8.49 -1.33
C MET A 334 20.47 10.00 -1.30
N TRP A 335 19.41 10.81 -1.49
CA TRP A 335 19.51 12.28 -1.48
C TRP A 335 19.53 12.84 -0.07
N ASN A 336 19.16 12.03 0.93
CA ASN A 336 19.29 12.33 2.34
C ASN A 336 19.70 11.07 3.12
N PRO A 337 20.97 10.61 3.02
CA PRO A 337 21.39 9.34 3.63
C PRO A 337 21.15 9.24 5.15
N GLY A 338 21.08 10.38 5.85
CA GLY A 338 20.71 10.41 7.27
C GLY A 338 19.30 9.88 7.57
N SER A 339 18.42 9.78 6.58
CA SER A 339 17.12 9.12 6.70
C SER A 339 17.25 7.61 6.97
N LEU A 340 18.30 6.95 6.46
CA LEU A 340 18.53 5.51 6.71
C LEU A 340 18.81 5.23 8.19
N ASP A 341 19.55 6.13 8.86
CA ASP A 341 19.76 6.04 10.30
C ASP A 341 18.47 6.29 11.10
N GLN A 342 17.54 7.10 10.58
CA GLN A 342 16.26 7.35 11.23
C GLN A 342 15.37 6.11 11.14
N ILE A 343 15.21 5.53 9.95
CA ILE A 343 14.44 4.28 9.74
C ILE A 343 15.01 3.15 10.59
N GLU A 344 16.33 2.93 10.55
CA GLU A 344 16.94 1.84 11.31
C GLU A 344 16.66 1.95 12.81
N LYS A 345 16.81 3.16 13.38
CA LYS A 345 16.56 3.44 14.79
C LYS A 345 15.09 3.24 15.15
N ALA A 346 14.16 3.79 14.36
CA ALA A 346 12.73 3.67 14.61
C ALA A 346 12.29 2.19 14.55
N THR A 347 12.75 1.46 13.53
CA THR A 347 12.49 0.03 13.35
C THR A 347 13.03 -0.78 14.53
N ASN A 348 14.26 -0.54 14.98
CA ASN A 348 14.82 -1.24 16.13
C ASN A 348 14.12 -0.90 17.45
N PHE A 349 13.71 0.36 17.63
CA PHE A 349 12.97 0.78 18.81
C PHE A 349 11.56 0.16 18.88
N ALA A 350 10.89 -0.01 17.75
CA ALA A 350 9.57 -0.61 17.69
C ALA A 350 9.58 -2.13 17.96
N TYR A 351 10.72 -2.81 17.76
CA TYR A 351 10.82 -4.26 17.93
C TYR A 351 10.61 -4.66 19.40
N VAL A 352 9.59 -5.47 19.66
CA VAL A 352 9.35 -6.07 20.98
C VAL A 352 9.22 -7.58 20.82
N PRO A 353 10.27 -8.37 21.15
CA PRO A 353 10.23 -9.82 21.05
C PRO A 353 9.01 -10.42 21.74
N ASN A 354 8.38 -11.38 21.08
CA ASN A 354 7.15 -12.07 21.50
C ASN A 354 5.87 -11.23 21.45
N GLU A 355 5.93 -9.98 20.98
CA GLU A 355 4.77 -9.09 20.86
C GLU A 355 4.63 -8.45 19.47
N PHE A 356 5.71 -7.88 18.93
CA PHE A 356 5.69 -7.18 17.64
C PHE A 356 7.06 -7.21 16.95
N VAL A 357 7.10 -7.68 15.71
CA VAL A 357 8.31 -7.82 14.90
C VAL A 357 8.39 -6.74 13.84
N SER A 358 9.36 -5.84 13.95
CA SER A 358 9.69 -4.84 12.91
C SER A 358 10.99 -5.23 12.20
N PHE A 359 10.92 -5.50 10.90
CA PHE A 359 12.09 -5.83 10.07
C PHE A 359 12.76 -4.57 9.54
N GLN A 360 14.10 -4.63 9.46
CA GLN A 360 14.84 -3.66 8.64
C GLN A 360 14.54 -3.95 7.17
N GLY A 361 14.31 -2.91 6.37
CA GLY A 361 14.02 -3.06 4.96
C GLY A 361 14.26 -1.80 4.14
N ILE A 362 14.33 -1.99 2.83
CA ILE A 362 14.51 -0.94 1.82
C ILE A 362 13.98 -1.46 0.48
N GLU A 363 13.29 -0.61 -0.30
CA GLU A 363 12.90 -0.97 -1.66
C GLU A 363 14.01 -0.59 -2.66
N TRP A 364 14.37 -1.54 -3.51
CA TRP A 364 15.21 -1.34 -4.69
C TRP A 364 14.34 -1.30 -5.95
N THR A 365 14.26 -0.13 -6.58
CA THR A 365 13.28 0.18 -7.63
C THR A 365 13.95 0.17 -9.01
N GLN A 366 13.90 -0.94 -9.74
CA GLN A 366 14.53 -1.05 -11.07
C GLN A 366 13.50 -1.06 -12.22
N VAL A 367 13.72 -0.17 -13.19
CA VAL A 367 12.76 0.09 -14.28
C VAL A 367 12.73 -0.97 -15.38
N LYS A 368 13.75 -1.83 -15.45
CA LYS A 368 13.86 -2.86 -16.48
C LYS A 368 13.54 -4.28 -16.01
N THR A 369 13.84 -4.59 -14.76
CA THR A 369 13.82 -5.97 -14.25
C THR A 369 12.88 -6.16 -13.07
N GLY A 370 12.06 -5.15 -12.76
CA GLY A 370 11.11 -5.17 -11.64
C GLY A 370 11.68 -4.58 -10.36
N HIS A 371 10.81 -4.40 -9.37
CA HIS A 371 11.19 -3.88 -8.06
C HIS A 371 11.33 -5.02 -7.06
N TYR A 372 12.23 -4.84 -6.09
CA TYR A 372 12.40 -5.75 -4.98
C TYR A 372 12.34 -4.99 -3.66
N THR A 373 11.37 -5.36 -2.83
CA THR A 373 11.41 -5.03 -1.40
C THR A 373 12.43 -5.94 -0.73
N CYS A 374 13.49 -5.39 -0.15
CA CYS A 374 14.50 -6.16 0.56
C CYS A 374 14.27 -6.06 2.07
N ILE A 375 14.15 -7.21 2.75
CA ILE A 375 14.00 -7.27 4.21
C ILE A 375 15.10 -8.11 4.84
N PHE A 376 15.48 -7.76 6.08
CA PHE A 376 16.59 -8.37 6.80
C PHE A 376 16.17 -8.95 8.14
N SER A 377 16.70 -10.12 8.47
CA SER A 377 16.42 -10.81 9.76
C SER A 377 17.12 -10.18 10.98
N GLY A 378 18.12 -9.33 10.75
CA GLY A 378 18.91 -8.67 11.78
C GLY A 378 18.34 -7.32 12.23
N ASP A 379 19.14 -6.58 12.99
CA ASP A 379 18.88 -5.23 13.47
C ASP A 379 19.63 -4.13 12.69
N GLU A 380 20.51 -4.51 11.78
CA GLU A 380 21.19 -3.59 10.86
C GLU A 380 20.42 -3.42 9.54
N LEU A 381 20.32 -2.17 9.07
CA LEU A 381 19.87 -1.83 7.73
C LEU A 381 21.07 -1.83 6.76
N LEU A 382 20.86 -2.27 5.52
CA LEU A 382 21.87 -2.17 4.47
C LEU A 382 21.97 -0.72 3.98
N LYS A 383 23.06 -0.03 4.35
CA LYS A 383 23.29 1.41 4.04
C LYS A 383 24.41 1.66 3.03
N ASP A 384 25.29 0.69 2.80
CA ASP A 384 26.41 0.81 1.87
C ASP A 384 26.63 -0.51 1.08
N PRO A 385 26.42 -0.51 -0.25
CA PRO A 385 25.84 0.59 -1.04
C PRO A 385 24.36 0.79 -0.68
N ILE A 386 23.84 2.02 -0.71
CA ILE A 386 22.38 2.25 -0.61
C ILE A 386 21.72 1.52 -1.79
N LEU A 387 20.72 0.67 -1.50
CA LEU A 387 20.01 -0.10 -2.53
C LEU A 387 19.12 0.82 -3.37
N SER A 388 19.73 1.46 -4.35
CA SER A 388 19.02 2.20 -5.40
C SER A 388 19.53 1.82 -6.78
N TYR A 389 18.66 1.80 -7.79
CA TYR A 389 19.02 1.64 -9.20
C TYR A 389 20.04 2.67 -9.71
N THR A 390 20.25 3.81 -9.05
CA THR A 390 21.30 4.77 -9.47
C THR A 390 22.69 4.34 -9.02
N LEU A 391 22.82 3.75 -7.83
CA LEU A 391 24.10 3.30 -7.25
C LEU A 391 24.36 1.82 -7.52
N VAL A 392 23.29 1.03 -7.59
CA VAL A 392 23.25 -0.41 -7.84
C VAL A 392 22.34 -0.64 -9.07
N PRO A 393 22.84 -0.36 -10.28
CA PRO A 393 21.99 -0.26 -11.48
C PRO A 393 21.60 -1.59 -12.12
N THR A 394 22.08 -2.72 -11.62
CA THR A 394 21.81 -4.04 -12.19
C THR A 394 21.31 -5.00 -11.11
N THR A 395 20.49 -5.97 -11.51
CA THR A 395 20.02 -7.02 -10.61
C THR A 395 21.19 -7.86 -10.07
N GLN A 396 22.24 -8.07 -10.86
CA GLN A 396 23.47 -8.70 -10.36
C GLN A 396 24.13 -7.87 -9.25
N GLY A 397 24.20 -6.54 -9.40
CA GLY A 397 24.71 -5.65 -8.37
C GLY A 397 23.89 -5.71 -7.09
N LEU A 398 22.56 -5.87 -7.19
CA LEU A 398 21.70 -6.12 -6.03
C LEU A 398 22.11 -7.40 -5.32
N TRP A 399 22.28 -8.51 -6.06
CA TRP A 399 22.71 -9.79 -5.49
C TRP A 399 24.08 -9.70 -4.82
N ASP A 400 25.03 -9.00 -5.43
CA ASP A 400 26.36 -8.80 -4.87
C ASP A 400 26.32 -7.97 -3.57
N ALA A 401 25.50 -6.92 -3.53
CA ALA A 401 25.29 -6.11 -2.33
C ALA A 401 24.65 -6.91 -1.19
N LEU A 402 23.63 -7.73 -1.50
CA LEU A 402 23.02 -8.62 -0.51
C LEU A 402 23.99 -9.70 -0.04
N ASN A 403 24.81 -10.28 -0.91
CA ASN A 403 25.83 -11.25 -0.53
C ASN A 403 26.80 -10.63 0.48
N ALA A 404 27.42 -9.50 0.12
CA ALA A 404 28.36 -8.80 0.99
C ALA A 404 27.73 -8.40 2.35
N PHE A 405 26.48 -7.94 2.34
CA PHE A 405 25.76 -7.61 3.57
C PHE A 405 25.52 -8.84 4.46
N THR A 406 25.00 -9.93 3.89
CA THR A 406 24.71 -11.17 4.65
C THR A 406 25.99 -11.83 5.18
N GLU A 407 27.09 -11.80 4.42
CA GLU A 407 28.39 -12.30 4.87
C GLU A 407 28.99 -11.45 6.00
N ARG A 408 28.87 -10.13 5.92
CA ARG A 408 29.41 -9.19 6.92
C ARG A 408 28.66 -9.26 8.25
N THR A 409 27.33 -9.33 8.20
CA THR A 409 26.46 -9.21 9.38
C THR A 409 26.07 -10.55 9.98
N GLY A 410 26.13 -11.63 9.20
CA GLY A 410 25.51 -12.91 9.55
C GLY A 410 23.98 -12.90 9.49
N ALA A 411 23.35 -11.77 9.13
CA ALA A 411 21.93 -11.70 8.91
C ALA A 411 21.54 -12.40 7.59
N ARG A 412 20.34 -12.96 7.56
CA ARG A 412 19.66 -13.42 6.34
C ARG A 412 18.89 -12.26 5.69
N ALA A 413 18.70 -12.34 4.38
CA ALA A 413 17.95 -11.36 3.58
C ALA A 413 16.96 -12.06 2.64
N LEU A 414 15.82 -11.42 2.39
CA LEU A 414 14.89 -11.77 1.32
C LEU A 414 14.73 -10.58 0.39
N ALA A 415 14.58 -10.86 -0.91
CA ALA A 415 14.29 -9.87 -1.94
C ALA A 415 12.94 -10.23 -2.57
N LEU A 416 11.95 -9.36 -2.38
CA LEU A 416 10.55 -9.66 -2.59
C LEU A 416 10.05 -8.92 -3.84
N PRO A 417 9.89 -9.59 -5.00
CA PRO A 417 9.32 -8.98 -6.18
C PRO A 417 7.87 -8.56 -5.90
N HIS A 418 7.51 -7.36 -6.34
CA HIS A 418 6.17 -6.79 -6.13
C HIS A 418 5.62 -6.09 -7.38
N HIS A 419 4.29 -5.92 -7.39
CA HIS A 419 3.50 -5.38 -8.49
C HIS A 419 3.95 -5.83 -9.89
N THR A 420 4.16 -7.14 -10.07
CA THR A 420 5.02 -7.74 -11.11
C THR A 420 4.55 -7.52 -12.55
N THR A 421 3.27 -7.22 -12.75
CA THR A 421 2.66 -7.01 -14.08
C THR A 421 2.47 -5.52 -14.43
N LYS A 422 2.96 -4.60 -13.59
CA LYS A 422 2.86 -3.15 -13.78
C LYS A 422 3.75 -2.68 -14.93
N ARG A 423 3.20 -1.94 -15.90
CA ARG A 423 3.87 -1.55 -17.15
C ARG A 423 5.18 -0.79 -16.94
N ALA A 424 5.22 0.14 -15.99
CA ALA A 424 6.41 0.92 -15.73
C ALA A 424 7.59 0.07 -15.24
N TYR A 425 7.32 -1.09 -14.61
CA TYR A 425 8.25 -1.87 -13.80
C TYR A 425 8.00 -3.38 -13.93
N ILE A 426 7.87 -3.87 -15.16
CA ILE A 426 7.52 -5.28 -15.42
C ILE A 426 8.62 -6.17 -14.83
N GLN A 427 8.20 -7.18 -14.04
CA GLN A 427 9.12 -8.15 -13.47
C GLN A 427 9.68 -9.04 -14.57
N ASP A 428 11.01 -9.13 -14.64
CA ASP A 428 11.69 -10.12 -15.45
C ASP A 428 12.17 -11.26 -14.55
N TRP A 429 11.51 -12.41 -14.65
CA TRP A 429 11.82 -13.57 -13.81
C TRP A 429 13.17 -14.23 -14.13
N THR A 430 13.79 -13.91 -15.27
CA THR A 430 15.06 -14.52 -15.69
C THR A 430 16.27 -14.00 -14.91
N TYR A 431 16.12 -12.87 -14.20
CA TYR A 431 17.16 -12.26 -13.37
C TYR A 431 17.11 -12.67 -11.89
N ILE A 432 16.21 -13.59 -11.53
CA ILE A 432 15.98 -14.05 -10.17
C ILE A 432 17.20 -14.74 -9.54
N ASN A 433 17.43 -14.50 -8.26
CA ASN A 433 18.35 -15.30 -7.45
C ASN A 433 17.55 -16.10 -6.39
N PRO A 434 17.45 -17.44 -6.50
CA PRO A 434 16.66 -18.27 -5.59
C PRO A 434 17.21 -18.33 -4.16
N LYS A 435 18.41 -17.79 -3.89
CA LYS A 435 18.90 -17.56 -2.52
C LYS A 435 18.03 -16.52 -1.80
N TYR A 436 17.63 -15.46 -2.48
CA TYR A 436 16.95 -14.30 -1.90
C TYR A 436 15.47 -14.22 -2.25
N VAL A 437 15.09 -14.65 -3.45
CA VAL A 437 13.72 -14.57 -3.94
C VAL A 437 13.01 -15.88 -3.65
N LYS A 438 12.22 -15.88 -2.57
CA LYS A 438 11.43 -17.04 -2.10
C LYS A 438 9.93 -16.81 -2.19
N ILE A 439 9.48 -15.56 -2.14
CA ILE A 439 8.06 -15.21 -2.11
C ILE A 439 7.80 -14.03 -3.04
N ALA A 440 6.61 -13.94 -3.63
CA ALA A 440 6.22 -12.89 -4.58
C ALA A 440 4.85 -12.28 -4.25
N GLU A 441 4.71 -10.96 -4.46
CA GLU A 441 3.51 -10.22 -4.06
C GLU A 441 2.35 -10.51 -5.03
N VAL A 442 1.35 -11.26 -4.56
CA VAL A 442 0.14 -11.55 -5.35
C VAL A 442 -0.86 -10.40 -5.31
N SER A 443 -0.83 -9.59 -4.26
CA SER A 443 -1.74 -8.45 -4.09
C SER A 443 -1.14 -7.33 -3.27
N SER A 444 -1.44 -6.09 -3.68
CA SER A 444 -1.20 -4.85 -2.94
C SER A 444 -2.21 -3.77 -3.36
N VAL A 445 -2.01 -2.53 -2.93
CA VAL A 445 -2.81 -1.38 -3.37
C VAL A 445 -2.77 -1.17 -4.90
N HIS A 446 -1.81 -1.80 -5.60
CA HIS A 446 -1.69 -1.77 -7.06
C HIS A 446 -2.60 -2.77 -7.78
N GLY A 447 -3.10 -3.82 -7.11
CA GLY A 447 -4.01 -4.82 -7.70
C GLY A 447 -3.60 -6.27 -7.45
N ASP A 448 -3.93 -7.15 -8.40
CA ASP A 448 -3.66 -8.60 -8.38
C ASP A 448 -2.67 -9.01 -9.48
N PHE A 449 -1.66 -9.79 -9.09
CA PHE A 449 -0.50 -10.19 -9.89
C PHE A 449 -0.37 -11.71 -10.10
N LEU A 450 -1.34 -12.51 -9.66
CA LEU A 450 -1.32 -13.96 -9.89
C LEU A 450 -1.30 -14.25 -11.40
N PHE A 451 -2.14 -13.55 -12.16
CA PHE A 451 -2.21 -13.60 -13.61
C PHE A 451 -2.02 -12.20 -14.22
N GLU A 452 -1.66 -12.13 -15.50
CA GLU A 452 -1.70 -10.86 -16.26
C GLU A 452 -3.13 -10.28 -16.25
N GLN A 453 -3.24 -8.95 -16.26
CA GLN A 453 -4.48 -8.21 -15.98
C GLN A 453 -5.64 -8.48 -16.95
N ARG A 454 -5.37 -8.95 -18.16
CA ARG A 454 -6.37 -9.31 -19.19
C ARG A 454 -6.68 -10.79 -19.19
N HIS A 455 -5.96 -11.59 -18.40
CA HIS A 455 -6.27 -13.01 -18.28
C HIS A 455 -7.68 -13.18 -17.70
N PRO A 456 -8.51 -14.11 -18.21
CA PRO A 456 -9.89 -14.30 -17.74
C PRO A 456 -10.03 -14.62 -16.25
N LEU A 457 -8.95 -15.10 -15.63
CA LEU A 457 -8.87 -15.41 -14.20
C LEU A 457 -8.31 -14.25 -13.36
N ASN A 458 -8.03 -13.08 -13.94
CA ASN A 458 -7.68 -11.88 -13.16
C ASN A 458 -8.98 -11.07 -12.88
N TYR A 459 -9.57 -11.28 -11.70
CA TYR A 459 -10.87 -10.68 -11.35
C TYR A 459 -10.77 -9.28 -10.77
N ARG A 460 -9.65 -8.97 -10.09
CA ARG A 460 -9.45 -7.70 -9.41
C ARG A 460 -8.88 -6.63 -10.35
N GLY A 461 -8.04 -7.04 -11.30
CA GLY A 461 -7.26 -6.17 -12.17
C GLY A 461 -6.05 -5.57 -11.45
N ALA A 462 -5.30 -4.72 -12.15
CA ALA A 462 -4.21 -3.94 -11.58
C ALA A 462 -4.09 -2.56 -12.25
N ILE A 463 -3.38 -1.63 -11.62
CA ILE A 463 -3.12 -0.29 -12.19
C ILE A 463 -1.97 -0.32 -13.21
N ASP A 464 -1.84 0.76 -14.00
CA ASP A 464 -0.78 0.94 -15.02
C ASP A 464 -0.55 -0.32 -15.87
N THR A 465 -1.63 -0.86 -16.42
CA THR A 465 -1.61 -2.07 -17.23
C THR A 465 -0.83 -1.83 -18.55
N PRO A 466 0.05 -2.75 -18.99
CA PRO A 466 0.71 -2.68 -20.29
C PRO A 466 -0.30 -2.56 -21.43
N PRO A 467 0.01 -1.93 -22.59
CA PRO A 467 -0.97 -1.77 -23.67
C PRO A 467 -1.40 -3.10 -24.33
N LEU A 468 -0.51 -4.11 -24.31
CA LEU A 468 -0.72 -5.44 -24.86
C LEU A 468 -0.54 -6.51 -23.77
N TYR A 469 -1.13 -7.69 -23.99
CA TYR A 469 -0.91 -8.83 -23.11
C TYR A 469 0.58 -9.16 -23.03
N THR A 470 1.12 -9.25 -21.81
CA THR A 470 2.57 -9.47 -21.59
C THR A 470 2.81 -10.76 -20.82
N HIS A 471 3.15 -11.82 -21.54
CA HIS A 471 3.55 -13.10 -20.94
C HIS A 471 4.84 -12.96 -20.12
N GLY A 472 5.05 -13.87 -19.17
CA GLY A 472 6.30 -13.99 -18.44
C GLY A 472 6.50 -12.92 -17.37
N SER A 473 5.44 -12.21 -16.97
CA SER A 473 5.48 -11.19 -15.92
C SER A 473 4.62 -11.54 -14.70
N SER A 474 3.59 -12.37 -14.89
CA SER A 474 2.72 -12.83 -13.80
C SER A 474 3.41 -13.88 -12.94
N ILE A 475 2.95 -14.04 -11.69
CA ILE A 475 3.48 -15.10 -10.81
C ILE A 475 3.13 -16.48 -11.38
N MET A 476 1.98 -16.63 -12.03
CA MET A 476 1.62 -17.90 -12.67
C MET A 476 2.56 -18.28 -13.81
N ASP A 477 3.05 -17.30 -14.58
CA ASP A 477 4.07 -17.55 -15.59
C ASP A 477 5.39 -17.98 -14.93
N ALA A 478 5.78 -17.37 -13.80
CA ALA A 478 6.95 -17.79 -13.04
C ALA A 478 6.87 -19.24 -12.58
N TYR A 479 5.69 -19.70 -12.13
CA TYR A 479 5.47 -21.11 -11.79
C TYR A 479 5.60 -22.01 -13.03
N LYS A 480 5.08 -21.62 -14.19
CA LYS A 480 5.25 -22.38 -15.44
C LYS A 480 6.70 -22.46 -15.90
N MET A 481 7.53 -21.46 -15.55
CA MET A 481 8.98 -21.47 -15.76
C MET A 481 9.75 -22.36 -14.77
N GLY A 482 9.08 -22.92 -13.76
CA GLY A 482 9.69 -23.81 -12.76
C GLY A 482 10.20 -23.12 -11.49
N TYR A 483 9.92 -21.84 -11.28
CA TYR A 483 10.39 -21.12 -10.10
C TYR A 483 9.59 -21.51 -8.84
N LYS A 484 10.26 -22.12 -7.86
CA LYS A 484 9.67 -22.53 -6.58
C LYS A 484 9.59 -21.37 -5.59
N MET A 485 8.62 -20.49 -5.80
CA MET A 485 8.26 -19.40 -4.88
C MET A 485 6.86 -19.58 -4.27
N THR A 486 6.49 -18.80 -3.26
CA THR A 486 5.14 -18.78 -2.65
C THR A 486 4.55 -17.36 -2.66
N LEU A 487 3.24 -17.25 -2.48
CA LEU A 487 2.50 -15.99 -2.57
C LEU A 487 2.47 -15.24 -1.24
N TYR A 488 2.70 -13.92 -1.27
CA TYR A 488 2.41 -13.02 -0.15
C TYR A 488 1.54 -11.84 -0.60
N SER A 489 0.94 -11.12 0.34
CA SER A 489 0.27 -9.84 0.09
C SER A 489 0.70 -8.80 1.11
N SER A 490 0.81 -7.56 0.66
CA SER A 490 1.27 -6.43 1.48
C SER A 490 0.60 -5.13 1.03
N GLY A 491 0.95 -4.02 1.66
CA GLY A 491 0.35 -2.73 1.39
C GLY A 491 0.91 -2.08 0.13
N ASP A 492 2.24 -1.92 0.03
CA ASP A 492 2.88 -0.86 -0.77
C ASP A 492 2.22 0.51 -0.48
N ASN A 493 1.88 0.72 0.79
CA ASN A 493 1.09 1.85 1.22
C ASN A 493 1.98 3.09 1.37
N HIS A 494 1.45 4.23 0.93
CA HIS A 494 2.13 5.54 0.93
C HIS A 494 1.37 6.56 1.81
N ASP A 495 0.32 6.12 2.49
CA ASP A 495 -0.57 6.97 3.27
C ASP A 495 -0.32 6.88 4.79
N GLY A 496 0.73 6.15 5.21
CA GLY A 496 1.13 6.03 6.61
C GLY A 496 0.28 5.06 7.43
N HIS A 497 -0.55 4.25 6.77
CA HIS A 497 -1.48 3.31 7.40
C HIS A 497 -1.17 1.84 7.04
N PRO A 498 0.03 1.31 7.36
CA PRO A 498 0.38 -0.09 7.07
C PRO A 498 -0.59 -1.08 7.71
N GLY A 499 -0.96 -2.10 6.94
CA GLY A 499 -1.97 -3.10 7.31
C GLY A 499 -3.42 -2.67 7.13
N HIS A 500 -3.69 -1.36 6.98
CA HIS A 500 -5.03 -0.80 6.74
C HIS A 500 -4.95 0.51 5.95
N SER A 501 -4.44 0.43 4.71
CA SER A 501 -4.38 1.57 3.79
C SER A 501 -5.78 2.17 3.59
N ILE A 502 -5.86 3.49 3.51
CA ILE A 502 -7.07 4.26 3.22
C ILE A 502 -7.04 4.88 1.81
N SER A 503 -6.00 4.59 1.02
CA SER A 503 -5.77 5.14 -0.32
C SER A 503 -6.88 4.80 -1.33
N HIS A 504 -7.63 3.73 -1.10
CA HIS A 504 -8.76 3.29 -1.94
C HIS A 504 -10.06 4.03 -1.62
N THR A 505 -10.10 4.81 -0.54
CA THR A 505 -11.26 5.62 -0.13
C THR A 505 -11.16 7.04 -0.72
N ARG A 506 -11.98 7.99 -0.27
CA ARG A 506 -11.79 9.42 -0.60
C ARG A 506 -10.72 10.11 0.26
N ALA A 507 -10.22 9.43 1.29
CA ALA A 507 -9.20 9.97 2.20
C ALA A 507 -7.77 9.95 1.65
N TYR A 508 -7.55 9.69 0.35
CA TYR A 508 -6.26 9.99 -0.30
C TYR A 508 -6.01 11.50 -0.51
N ILE A 509 -7.01 12.35 -0.22
CA ILE A 509 -6.95 13.79 -0.43
C ILE A 509 -5.86 14.47 0.41
N GLY A 510 -5.25 15.54 -0.12
CA GLY A 510 -4.04 16.13 0.46
C GLY A 510 -4.14 16.67 1.90
N HIS A 511 -5.33 17.02 2.37
CA HIS A 511 -5.51 17.47 3.76
C HIS A 511 -5.71 16.34 4.77
N GLN A 512 -5.77 15.08 4.34
CA GLN A 512 -5.87 13.93 5.23
C GLN A 512 -4.52 13.73 5.95
N ARG A 513 -4.54 13.49 7.26
CA ARG A 513 -3.34 13.15 8.04
C ARG A 513 -3.01 11.64 8.00
N PRO A 514 -1.73 11.25 8.17
CA PRO A 514 -0.55 12.13 8.23
C PRO A 514 -0.29 12.83 6.88
N TYR A 515 0.26 14.04 6.92
CA TYR A 515 0.40 14.87 5.73
C TYR A 515 1.50 14.37 4.80
N SER A 516 1.32 14.56 3.48
CA SER A 516 2.40 14.41 2.50
C SER A 516 2.88 15.75 1.99
N ILE A 517 4.18 15.83 1.70
CA ILE A 517 4.72 16.82 0.78
C ILE A 517 4.76 16.30 -0.66
N TRP A 518 4.67 14.98 -0.86
CA TRP A 518 4.84 14.33 -2.15
C TRP A 518 3.54 14.28 -2.95
N LEU A 519 3.68 14.57 -4.25
CA LEU A 519 2.58 14.53 -5.21
C LEU A 519 2.16 13.08 -5.55
N THR A 520 2.94 12.08 -5.10
CA THR A 520 2.74 10.64 -5.35
C THR A 520 1.94 9.92 -4.27
N ARG A 521 1.35 10.65 -3.29
CA ARG A 521 0.28 10.16 -2.39
C ARG A 521 -1.01 9.73 -3.14
N ASN A 522 -0.87 9.28 -4.37
CA ASN A 522 -1.90 9.01 -5.34
C ASN A 522 -2.95 8.03 -4.80
N GLU A 523 -4.15 8.20 -5.34
CA GLU A 523 -5.23 7.22 -5.28
C GLU A 523 -4.73 5.85 -5.76
N HIS A 524 -4.54 4.93 -4.83
CA HIS A 524 -4.38 3.53 -5.18
C HIS A 524 -5.73 2.85 -4.96
N PRO A 525 -6.35 2.31 -6.03
CA PRO A 525 -7.74 1.97 -5.99
C PRO A 525 -8.01 0.69 -5.21
N TYR A 526 -7.02 -0.14 -4.87
CA TYR A 526 -7.24 -1.36 -4.11
C TYR A 526 -6.88 -1.15 -2.65
N PRO A 527 -7.57 -1.81 -1.71
CA PRO A 527 -7.07 -1.89 -0.34
C PRO A 527 -5.70 -2.58 -0.34
N GLY A 528 -4.87 -2.27 0.65
CA GLY A 528 -3.65 -3.02 0.92
C GLY A 528 -3.97 -4.45 1.35
N GLY A 529 -3.11 -5.40 1.03
CA GLY A 529 -3.23 -6.79 1.49
C GLY A 529 -2.39 -7.07 2.74
N ILE A 530 -2.62 -8.23 3.35
CA ILE A 530 -1.82 -8.72 4.48
C ILE A 530 -1.46 -10.19 4.28
N THR A 531 -0.39 -10.63 4.94
CA THR A 531 0.12 -12.00 4.88
C THR A 531 0.00 -12.66 6.24
N ALA A 532 -0.47 -13.90 6.24
CA ALA A 532 -0.36 -14.79 7.39
C ALA A 532 0.92 -15.62 7.29
N ALA A 533 1.68 -15.68 8.37
CA ALA A 533 2.86 -16.51 8.51
C ALA A 533 2.68 -17.53 9.65
N PHE A 534 3.02 -18.80 9.38
CA PHE A 534 3.12 -19.81 10.41
C PHE A 534 4.50 -19.71 11.08
N VAL A 535 4.52 -19.42 12.37
CA VAL A 535 5.75 -19.06 13.09
C VAL A 535 5.84 -19.77 14.44
N ASP A 536 7.04 -20.19 14.83
CA ASP A 536 7.25 -20.86 16.13
C ASP A 536 7.22 -19.85 17.29
N ASN A 537 7.62 -18.60 17.04
CA ASN A 537 7.60 -17.50 18.00
C ASN A 537 7.63 -16.14 17.28
N LEU A 538 7.16 -15.09 17.96
CA LEU A 538 7.14 -13.73 17.45
C LEU A 538 8.48 -13.01 17.69
N THR A 539 9.55 -13.55 17.11
CA THR A 539 10.87 -12.87 17.04
C THR A 539 11.23 -12.58 15.59
N ARG A 540 12.19 -11.66 15.34
CA ARG A 540 12.71 -11.44 13.97
C ARG A 540 13.14 -12.74 13.32
N ASN A 541 13.89 -13.58 14.05
CA ASN A 541 14.33 -14.86 13.53
C ASN A 541 13.15 -15.82 13.26
N GLY A 542 12.20 -15.94 14.19
CA GLY A 542 11.04 -16.83 14.06
C GLY A 542 10.14 -16.47 12.88
N VAL A 543 9.75 -15.19 12.78
CA VAL A 543 8.92 -14.71 11.67
C VAL A 543 9.68 -14.77 10.34
N PHE A 544 10.95 -14.34 10.31
CA PHE A 544 11.74 -14.42 9.08
C PHE A 544 11.93 -15.85 8.60
N THR A 545 12.11 -16.82 9.49
CA THR A 545 12.17 -18.25 9.12
C THR A 545 10.86 -18.72 8.51
N GLY A 546 9.70 -18.30 9.04
CA GLY A 546 8.40 -18.62 8.41
C GLY A 546 8.28 -18.06 6.98
N LEU A 547 8.71 -16.81 6.77
CA LEU A 547 8.74 -16.17 5.44
C LEU A 547 9.73 -16.85 4.48
N GLU A 548 10.96 -17.09 4.93
CA GLU A 548 12.04 -17.72 4.15
C GLU A 548 11.69 -19.15 3.76
N ASN A 549 11.10 -19.89 4.70
CA ASN A 549 10.58 -21.24 4.47
C ASN A 549 9.18 -21.21 3.86
N GLN A 550 8.70 -20.10 3.31
CA GLN A 550 7.44 -20.06 2.53
C GLN A 550 6.21 -20.60 3.28
N GLN A 551 6.22 -20.62 4.61
CA GLN A 551 5.11 -21.10 5.44
C GLN A 551 4.10 -19.98 5.64
N ILE A 552 3.51 -19.54 4.52
CA ILE A 552 2.66 -18.34 4.47
C ILE A 552 1.44 -18.55 3.57
N TYR A 553 0.46 -17.68 3.73
CA TYR A 553 -0.59 -17.45 2.74
C TYR A 553 -1.00 -15.99 2.72
N ALA A 554 -1.61 -15.57 1.62
CA ALA A 554 -1.82 -14.18 1.26
C ALA A 554 -3.30 -13.81 1.29
N ASN A 555 -3.64 -12.59 1.73
CA ASN A 555 -5.00 -12.06 1.71
C ASN A 555 -5.06 -10.64 1.11
N SER A 556 -6.09 -10.37 0.32
CA SER A 556 -6.18 -9.18 -0.54
C SER A 556 -6.58 -7.88 0.16
N ASP A 557 -7.05 -7.98 1.40
CA ASP A 557 -7.55 -6.87 2.22
C ASP A 557 -7.14 -7.08 3.70
N HIS A 558 -7.74 -6.35 4.63
CA HIS A 558 -7.40 -6.36 6.06
C HIS A 558 -8.02 -7.53 6.85
N GLY A 559 -8.77 -8.42 6.18
CA GLY A 559 -9.35 -9.62 6.78
C GLY A 559 -8.31 -10.69 7.10
N ARG A 560 -8.61 -11.53 8.08
CA ARG A 560 -7.73 -12.59 8.61
C ARG A 560 -8.37 -13.98 8.52
N PRO A 561 -8.75 -14.46 7.31
CA PRO A 561 -9.29 -15.81 7.15
C PRO A 561 -8.22 -16.84 7.49
N ILE A 562 -8.59 -18.03 7.94
CA ILE A 562 -7.65 -19.13 8.17
C ILE A 562 -7.77 -20.11 7.02
N LEU A 563 -6.72 -20.20 6.20
CA LEU A 563 -6.65 -21.07 5.03
C LEU A 563 -5.48 -22.06 5.17
N LEU A 564 -5.79 -23.35 5.22
CA LEU A 564 -4.78 -24.43 5.22
C LEU A 564 -4.97 -25.31 3.99
N PHE A 565 -3.86 -25.64 3.35
CA PHE A 565 -3.83 -26.45 2.14
C PHE A 565 -2.74 -27.53 2.28
N ASN A 566 -3.08 -28.78 2.00
CA ASN A 566 -2.11 -29.87 1.90
C ASN A 566 -2.51 -30.88 0.82
N ILE A 567 -1.51 -31.58 0.28
CA ILE A 567 -1.69 -32.72 -0.61
C ILE A 567 -1.02 -33.93 0.01
N ASN A 568 -1.79 -35.01 0.27
CA ASN A 568 -1.30 -36.23 0.91
C ASN A 568 -0.51 -35.97 2.21
N GLY A 569 -0.86 -34.91 2.95
CA GLY A 569 -0.18 -34.50 4.20
C GLY A 569 0.97 -33.51 4.01
N THR A 570 1.50 -33.32 2.80
CA THR A 570 2.48 -32.26 2.50
C THR A 570 1.81 -30.90 2.53
N GLN A 571 2.28 -29.99 3.38
CA GLN A 571 1.77 -28.63 3.52
C GLN A 571 2.59 -27.64 2.67
N VAL A 572 2.11 -26.41 2.52
CA VAL A 572 2.86 -25.30 1.89
C VAL A 572 4.00 -24.82 2.81
N GLY A 573 5.18 -24.64 2.23
CA GLY A 573 6.44 -24.28 2.89
C GLY A 573 7.67 -25.04 2.36
N ASP A 574 8.81 -24.35 2.30
CA ASP A 574 10.15 -24.83 1.98
C ASP A 574 10.25 -25.53 0.62
N GLY A 575 9.72 -24.85 -0.42
CA GLY A 575 9.68 -25.39 -1.78
C GLY A 575 8.85 -26.67 -1.90
N SER A 576 7.82 -26.82 -1.06
CA SER A 576 7.06 -28.05 -0.81
C SER A 576 6.90 -28.90 -2.05
N THR A 577 7.53 -30.07 -2.03
CA THR A 577 7.43 -31.05 -3.10
C THR A 577 6.93 -32.35 -2.49
N LEU A 578 5.76 -32.80 -2.95
CA LEU A 578 5.23 -34.13 -2.68
C LEU A 578 5.82 -35.10 -3.70
N ILE A 579 6.52 -36.13 -3.22
CA ILE A 579 7.01 -37.23 -4.06
C ILE A 579 5.97 -38.35 -4.03
N VAL A 580 5.54 -38.82 -5.20
CA VAL A 580 4.62 -39.95 -5.37
C VAL A 580 5.28 -41.07 -6.16
N ASN A 581 4.65 -42.25 -6.21
CA ASN A 581 5.28 -43.46 -6.75
C ASN A 581 5.27 -43.57 -8.28
N ASN A 582 4.33 -42.89 -8.93
CA ASN A 582 4.13 -42.92 -10.38
C ASN A 582 3.22 -41.77 -10.83
N GLN A 583 3.21 -41.54 -12.14
CA GLN A 583 2.50 -40.45 -12.82
C GLN A 583 0.99 -40.37 -12.52
N THR A 584 0.34 -41.48 -12.14
CA THR A 584 -1.10 -41.55 -11.88
C THR A 584 -1.45 -41.77 -10.40
N SER A 585 -0.46 -41.65 -9.51
CA SER A 585 -0.68 -41.76 -8.07
C SER A 585 -1.74 -40.77 -7.62
N HIS A 586 -2.61 -41.16 -6.68
CA HIS A 586 -3.68 -40.28 -6.20
C HIS A 586 -3.13 -39.11 -5.40
N ARG A 587 -3.63 -37.89 -5.66
CA ARG A 587 -3.34 -36.69 -4.86
C ARG A 587 -4.60 -36.29 -4.13
N LYS A 588 -4.66 -36.59 -2.82
CA LYS A 588 -5.73 -36.11 -1.94
C LYS A 588 -5.42 -34.68 -1.52
N ILE A 589 -6.08 -33.73 -2.17
CA ILE A 589 -6.05 -32.29 -1.89
C ILE A 589 -7.01 -32.02 -0.73
N ASN A 590 -6.51 -31.47 0.37
CA ASN A 590 -7.31 -31.07 1.52
C ASN A 590 -7.23 -29.56 1.71
N ILE A 591 -8.38 -28.91 1.86
CA ILE A 591 -8.49 -27.47 2.06
C ILE A 591 -9.36 -27.23 3.28
N PHE A 592 -8.79 -26.57 4.28
CA PHE A 592 -9.49 -26.06 5.45
C PHE A 592 -9.60 -24.56 5.30
N LEU A 593 -10.82 -24.03 5.35
CA LEU A 593 -11.09 -22.60 5.26
C LEU A 593 -12.07 -22.19 6.36
N ALA A 594 -11.62 -21.32 7.26
CA ALA A 594 -12.49 -20.49 8.08
C ALA A 594 -12.44 -19.07 7.51
N GLN A 595 -13.57 -18.60 6.99
CA GLN A 595 -13.68 -17.28 6.35
C GLN A 595 -13.66 -16.16 7.40
N ASP A 596 -13.17 -14.99 7.01
CA ASP A 596 -13.17 -13.81 7.88
C ASP A 596 -14.54 -13.12 7.88
N GLY A 597 -15.06 -12.83 9.08
CA GLY A 597 -16.39 -12.24 9.27
C GLY A 597 -16.41 -10.71 9.27
N ALA A 598 -15.28 -10.02 9.20
CA ALA A 598 -15.25 -8.56 9.21
C ALA A 598 -15.71 -7.96 7.87
N PRO A 599 -16.23 -6.71 7.88
CA PRO A 599 -16.51 -5.95 6.67
C PRO A 599 -15.32 -5.93 5.69
N VAL A 600 -15.61 -5.85 4.39
CA VAL A 600 -14.60 -5.96 3.32
C VAL A 600 -14.42 -4.61 2.63
N ALA A 601 -13.17 -4.22 2.42
CA ALA A 601 -12.81 -3.09 1.56
C ALA A 601 -12.70 -3.53 0.09
N GLN A 602 -13.18 -2.70 -0.84
CA GLN A 602 -13.21 -3.03 -2.26
C GLN A 602 -12.48 -1.98 -3.08
N LYS A 603 -12.30 -2.28 -4.37
CA LYS A 603 -11.72 -1.34 -5.32
C LYS A 603 -12.47 0.01 -5.31
N SER A 604 -11.75 1.08 -4.99
CA SER A 604 -12.21 2.48 -4.95
C SER A 604 -13.37 2.72 -3.99
N LYS A 605 -13.52 1.89 -2.95
CA LYS A 605 -14.63 1.94 -2.01
C LYS A 605 -14.21 1.55 -0.61
N ALA A 606 -14.54 2.42 0.34
CA ALA A 606 -14.48 2.08 1.76
C ALA A 606 -15.36 0.86 2.08
N ALA A 607 -14.94 0.08 3.06
CA ALA A 607 -15.74 -0.93 3.72
C ALA A 607 -17.05 -0.30 4.20
N SER A 608 -18.15 -0.98 3.94
CA SER A 608 -19.49 -0.48 4.28
C SER A 608 -20.42 -1.65 4.57
N VAL A 609 -21.42 -1.37 5.40
CA VAL A 609 -22.44 -2.33 5.80
C VAL A 609 -23.83 -1.74 5.62
N SER A 610 -24.81 -2.59 5.35
CA SER A 610 -26.23 -2.22 5.34
C SER A 610 -26.83 -2.32 6.74
N LYS A 611 -28.10 -1.94 6.89
CA LYS A 611 -28.86 -2.20 8.12
C LYS A 611 -29.17 -3.70 8.22
N ASN A 612 -29.00 -4.27 9.42
CA ASN A 612 -29.11 -5.71 9.69
C ASN A 612 -28.08 -6.51 8.88
N TRP A 613 -26.89 -5.95 8.70
CA TRP A 613 -25.83 -6.60 7.95
C TRP A 613 -25.38 -7.89 8.62
N VAL A 614 -25.06 -8.87 7.79
CA VAL A 614 -24.40 -10.11 8.17
C VAL A 614 -23.24 -10.36 7.19
N PRO A 615 -22.19 -11.07 7.60
CA PRO A 615 -21.09 -11.39 6.69
C PRO A 615 -21.60 -12.21 5.49
N ASN A 616 -21.09 -11.87 4.30
CA ASN A 616 -21.34 -12.65 3.11
C ASN A 616 -20.31 -13.78 3.01
N TRP A 617 -20.77 -15.03 3.17
CA TRP A 617 -19.97 -16.25 3.11
C TRP A 617 -19.96 -16.90 1.72
N GLU A 618 -20.70 -16.35 0.76
CA GLU A 618 -20.73 -16.84 -0.62
C GLU A 618 -19.38 -16.59 -1.30
N GLY A 619 -18.92 -17.58 -2.07
CA GLY A 619 -17.71 -17.50 -2.86
C GLY A 619 -17.35 -18.83 -3.51
N VAL A 620 -16.13 -18.90 -4.03
CA VAL A 620 -15.62 -20.07 -4.75
C VAL A 620 -14.21 -20.40 -4.30
N ILE A 621 -13.95 -21.67 -4.01
CA ILE A 621 -12.59 -22.21 -3.89
C ILE A 621 -12.16 -22.70 -5.27
N GLU A 622 -11.10 -22.11 -5.79
CA GLU A 622 -10.49 -22.46 -7.06
C GLU A 622 -9.18 -23.21 -6.83
N ILE A 623 -9.10 -24.40 -7.41
CA ILE A 623 -7.91 -25.24 -7.44
C ILE A 623 -7.27 -25.06 -8.81
N MET A 624 -6.10 -24.43 -8.84
CA MET A 624 -5.31 -24.27 -10.05
C MET A 624 -4.26 -25.37 -10.12
N LYS A 625 -4.11 -25.98 -11.30
CA LYS A 625 -3.10 -26.99 -11.61
C LYS A 625 -2.33 -26.54 -12.84
N ASN A 626 -1.00 -26.48 -12.75
CA ASN A 626 -0.12 -26.12 -13.87
C ASN A 626 -0.49 -24.79 -14.55
N GLY A 627 -1.02 -23.86 -13.75
CA GLY A 627 -1.49 -22.55 -14.18
C GLY A 627 -2.72 -22.53 -15.07
N LEU A 628 -3.56 -23.54 -14.92
CA LEU A 628 -4.92 -23.61 -15.43
C LEU A 628 -5.89 -23.83 -14.25
N LEU A 629 -7.12 -23.34 -14.37
CA LEU A 629 -8.19 -23.68 -13.44
C LEU A 629 -8.56 -25.16 -13.64
N TRP A 630 -8.34 -25.98 -12.60
CA TRP A 630 -8.63 -27.41 -12.64
C TRP A 630 -10.01 -27.71 -12.06
N GLN A 631 -10.35 -27.09 -10.93
CA GLN A 631 -11.66 -27.26 -10.30
C GLN A 631 -12.10 -25.99 -9.55
N SER A 632 -13.40 -25.74 -9.56
CA SER A 632 -14.08 -24.72 -8.75
C SER A 632 -15.10 -25.38 -7.83
N ILE A 633 -15.19 -24.91 -6.59
CA ILE A 633 -16.09 -25.44 -5.57
C ILE A 633 -16.80 -24.25 -4.91
N ASP A 634 -18.11 -24.15 -5.10
CA ASP A 634 -18.92 -23.12 -4.48
C ASP A 634 -18.97 -23.32 -2.96
N ILE A 635 -18.89 -22.21 -2.22
CA ILE A 635 -18.95 -22.17 -0.75
C ILE A 635 -19.95 -21.10 -0.32
N SER A 636 -20.67 -21.35 0.77
CA SER A 636 -21.70 -20.46 1.31
C SER A 636 -21.72 -20.44 2.85
N ALA A 637 -20.67 -20.97 3.47
CA ALA A 637 -20.59 -21.18 4.90
C ALA A 637 -19.33 -20.54 5.50
N PRO A 638 -19.38 -20.05 6.75
CA PRO A 638 -18.22 -19.47 7.45
C PRO A 638 -17.05 -20.45 7.58
N PHE A 639 -17.33 -21.75 7.60
CA PHE A 639 -16.32 -22.80 7.68
C PHE A 639 -16.59 -23.89 6.65
N VAL A 640 -15.54 -24.30 5.95
CA VAL A 640 -15.54 -25.46 5.05
C VAL A 640 -14.26 -26.28 5.24
N ASN A 641 -14.40 -27.60 5.18
CA ASN A 641 -13.28 -28.54 5.21
C ASN A 641 -13.52 -29.58 4.11
N ILE A 642 -12.81 -29.43 3.00
CA ILE A 642 -13.07 -30.19 1.78
C ILE A 642 -11.86 -31.06 1.42
N SER A 643 -12.16 -32.24 0.87
CA SER A 643 -11.18 -33.15 0.30
C SER A 643 -11.57 -33.48 -1.13
N VAL A 644 -10.62 -33.32 -2.05
CA VAL A 644 -10.75 -33.69 -3.46
C VAL A 644 -9.62 -34.63 -3.83
N ILE A 645 -9.85 -35.54 -4.76
CA ILE A 645 -8.83 -36.45 -5.27
C ILE A 645 -8.56 -36.11 -6.72
N ASP A 646 -7.31 -35.76 -7.03
CA ASP A 646 -6.84 -35.67 -8.40
C ASP A 646 -6.21 -37.02 -8.81
N THR A 647 -6.66 -37.54 -9.94
CA THR A 647 -6.20 -38.79 -10.57
C THR A 647 -5.59 -38.57 -11.96
N ASP A 648 -5.57 -37.33 -12.46
CA ASP A 648 -5.01 -37.02 -13.77
C ASP A 648 -3.51 -37.36 -13.82
N PRO A 649 -2.92 -37.65 -14.98
CA PRO A 649 -1.49 -37.83 -15.08
C PRO A 649 -0.72 -36.57 -14.67
N ILE A 650 0.41 -36.74 -13.99
CA ILE A 650 1.37 -35.67 -13.73
C ILE A 650 2.12 -35.36 -15.02
N VAL A 651 2.01 -34.13 -15.53
CA VAL A 651 2.56 -33.74 -16.84
C VAL A 651 3.45 -32.51 -16.77
N GLY A 652 3.34 -31.75 -15.69
CA GLY A 652 4.00 -30.47 -15.52
C GLY A 652 3.50 -29.37 -16.46
N ALA A 653 4.27 -28.28 -16.49
CA ALA A 653 4.00 -27.11 -17.33
C ALA A 653 5.27 -26.63 -18.02
N THR A 654 5.09 -25.94 -19.14
CA THR A 654 6.18 -25.25 -19.85
C THR A 654 5.74 -23.84 -20.22
N PHE A 655 6.68 -22.90 -20.13
CA PHE A 655 6.51 -21.53 -20.61
C PHE A 655 7.00 -21.35 -22.07
N GLU A 656 7.75 -22.32 -22.60
CA GLU A 656 8.36 -22.28 -23.94
C GLU A 656 7.46 -21.72 -25.06
N PRO A 657 6.17 -22.11 -25.20
CA PRO A 657 5.32 -21.60 -26.28
C PRO A 657 5.04 -20.09 -26.24
N ASN A 658 5.31 -19.42 -25.11
CA ASN A 658 5.10 -17.99 -24.93
C ASN A 658 6.39 -17.17 -25.11
N CYS A 659 7.53 -17.81 -25.34
CA CYS A 659 8.79 -17.11 -25.59
C CYS A 659 8.74 -16.39 -26.95
N VAL A 660 9.42 -15.25 -27.05
CA VAL A 660 9.50 -14.44 -28.27
C VAL A 660 10.90 -14.49 -28.85
N GLU A 661 11.00 -14.64 -30.17
CA GLU A 661 12.28 -14.59 -30.88
C GLU A 661 12.55 -13.19 -31.42
N ILE A 662 13.71 -12.62 -31.08
CA ILE A 662 14.18 -11.31 -31.54
C ILE A 662 15.64 -11.47 -31.97
N ASP A 663 15.94 -11.19 -33.24
CA ASP A 663 17.28 -11.27 -33.84
C ASP A 663 17.99 -12.62 -33.60
N GLY A 664 17.25 -13.73 -33.68
CA GLY A 664 17.77 -15.09 -33.52
C GLY A 664 18.05 -15.52 -32.07
N LYS A 665 17.55 -14.76 -31.08
CA LYS A 665 17.59 -15.09 -29.66
C LYS A 665 16.18 -15.12 -29.08
N TYR A 666 15.96 -15.97 -28.08
CA TYR A 666 14.67 -16.06 -27.38
C TYR A 666 14.65 -15.25 -26.09
N TYR A 667 13.50 -14.69 -25.77
CA TYR A 667 13.23 -13.89 -24.58
C TYR A 667 11.87 -14.28 -23.99
N ILE A 668 11.66 -14.01 -22.70
CA ILE A 668 10.37 -14.32 -22.04
C ILE A 668 9.22 -13.43 -22.51
N ASN A 669 9.53 -12.23 -23.03
CA ASN A 669 8.60 -11.29 -23.66
C ASN A 669 9.40 -10.17 -24.35
N SER A 670 8.69 -9.21 -24.96
CA SER A 670 9.30 -8.08 -25.67
C SER A 670 9.95 -7.00 -24.80
N TYR A 671 9.76 -7.03 -23.48
CA TYR A 671 10.37 -6.09 -22.54
C TYR A 671 11.68 -6.61 -21.95
N SER A 672 11.87 -7.94 -21.94
CA SER A 672 13.08 -8.59 -21.44
C SER A 672 14.27 -8.32 -22.35
N ASP A 673 15.43 -8.06 -21.75
CA ASP A 673 16.72 -7.93 -22.43
C ASP A 673 17.67 -9.10 -22.13
N ASN A 674 17.19 -10.14 -21.44
CA ASN A 674 17.97 -11.33 -21.10
C ASN A 674 17.65 -12.49 -22.05
N PRO A 675 18.61 -12.91 -22.90
CA PRO A 675 18.42 -14.07 -23.77
C PRO A 675 18.28 -15.35 -22.94
N ILE A 676 17.33 -16.21 -23.31
CA ILE A 676 17.08 -17.49 -22.63
C ILE A 676 17.12 -18.66 -23.60
N ASP A 677 17.25 -19.87 -23.04
CA ASP A 677 16.93 -21.13 -23.73
C ASP A 677 15.49 -21.53 -23.35
N PRO A 678 14.53 -21.46 -24.29
CA PRO A 678 13.13 -21.78 -24.00
C PRO A 678 12.92 -23.17 -23.39
N SER A 679 13.77 -24.13 -23.76
CA SER A 679 13.67 -25.52 -23.30
C SER A 679 13.97 -25.67 -21.81
N THR A 680 14.53 -24.64 -21.16
CA THR A 680 14.82 -24.63 -19.72
C THR A 680 13.69 -24.05 -18.87
N LEU A 681 12.72 -23.36 -19.48
CA LEU A 681 11.64 -22.68 -18.77
C LEU A 681 10.41 -23.60 -18.62
N ASN A 682 10.55 -24.61 -17.76
CA ASN A 682 9.51 -25.59 -17.49
C ASN A 682 9.62 -26.14 -16.05
N THR A 683 8.63 -26.90 -15.64
CA THR A 683 8.54 -27.45 -14.27
C THR A 683 9.32 -28.74 -14.05
N GLY A 684 10.14 -29.19 -15.01
CA GLY A 684 10.84 -30.48 -14.95
C GLY A 684 9.90 -31.69 -15.00
N GLY A 685 8.66 -31.51 -15.48
CA GLY A 685 7.61 -32.53 -15.44
C GLY A 685 6.81 -32.57 -14.14
N PHE A 686 7.09 -31.68 -13.18
CA PHE A 686 6.35 -31.61 -11.91
C PHE A 686 5.05 -30.84 -12.09
N ASP A 687 3.96 -31.37 -11.53
CA ASP A 687 2.75 -30.57 -11.40
C ASP A 687 2.90 -29.58 -10.23
N PHE A 688 2.18 -28.46 -10.29
CA PHE A 688 2.01 -27.58 -9.14
C PHE A 688 0.55 -27.21 -8.94
N TYR A 689 0.18 -27.02 -7.67
CA TYR A 689 -1.18 -26.71 -7.26
C TYR A 689 -1.22 -25.44 -6.42
N VAL A 690 -2.08 -24.49 -6.78
CA VAL A 690 -2.34 -23.25 -6.03
C VAL A 690 -3.83 -23.21 -5.70
N ILE A 691 -4.16 -22.80 -4.47
CA ILE A 691 -5.54 -22.58 -4.04
C ILE A 691 -5.80 -21.08 -4.00
N ARG A 692 -6.94 -20.66 -4.55
CA ARG A 692 -7.47 -19.31 -4.42
C ARG A 692 -8.91 -19.37 -3.93
N VAL A 693 -9.23 -18.57 -2.93
CA VAL A 693 -10.60 -18.36 -2.46
C VAL A 693 -11.06 -17.02 -3.00
N VAL A 694 -12.14 -16.99 -3.77
CA VAL A 694 -12.74 -15.76 -4.34
C VAL A 694 -14.09 -15.55 -3.68
N GLY A 695 -14.15 -14.62 -2.72
CA GLY A 695 -15.41 -14.27 -2.05
C GLY A 695 -16.26 -13.34 -2.90
N ASP A 696 -17.58 -13.51 -2.87
CA ASP A 696 -18.54 -12.61 -3.53
C ASP A 696 -18.52 -11.20 -2.91
N ASN A 697 -18.02 -11.09 -1.69
CA ASN A 697 -17.73 -9.82 -1.02
C ASN A 697 -16.50 -9.08 -1.60
N GLY A 698 -15.75 -9.70 -2.51
CA GLY A 698 -14.56 -9.14 -3.17
C GLY A 698 -13.23 -9.45 -2.48
N ARG A 699 -13.24 -10.12 -1.33
CA ARG A 699 -12.03 -10.62 -0.65
C ARG A 699 -11.46 -11.80 -1.44
N THR A 700 -10.14 -11.86 -1.56
CA THR A 700 -9.44 -12.98 -2.18
C THR A 700 -8.28 -13.43 -1.30
N THR A 701 -8.13 -14.74 -1.15
CA THR A 701 -7.07 -15.36 -0.34
C THR A 701 -6.37 -16.44 -1.15
N TRP A 702 -5.04 -16.54 -1.05
CA TRP A 702 -4.24 -17.47 -1.84
C TRP A 702 -3.27 -18.26 -0.98
N VAL A 703 -3.08 -19.54 -1.30
CA VAL A 703 -2.08 -20.40 -0.66
C VAL A 703 -1.47 -21.37 -1.68
N GLY A 704 -0.19 -21.65 -1.53
CA GLY A 704 0.58 -22.51 -2.42
C GLY A 704 1.73 -21.79 -3.13
N PRO A 705 2.42 -22.48 -4.05
CA PRO A 705 2.08 -23.79 -4.58
C PRO A 705 2.53 -24.97 -3.70
N ILE A 706 1.94 -26.14 -3.93
CA ILE A 706 2.56 -27.45 -3.62
C ILE A 706 2.95 -28.11 -4.93
N TRP A 707 4.20 -28.54 -5.05
CA TRP A 707 4.73 -29.25 -6.21
C TRP A 707 4.54 -30.76 -6.07
N VAL A 708 4.35 -31.48 -7.16
CA VAL A 708 4.19 -32.94 -7.17
C VAL A 708 5.11 -33.57 -8.22
N GLU A 709 5.99 -34.46 -7.74
CA GLU A 709 7.00 -35.20 -8.52
C GLU A 709 6.74 -36.71 -8.42
N TYR A 710 7.08 -37.48 -9.46
CA TYR A 710 6.89 -38.93 -9.51
C TYR A 710 8.09 -39.70 -10.04
#